data_AF-A0A2U1MC28-F1
#
_entry.id   AF-A0A2U1MC28-F1
#
_cell.length_a   1.000
_cell.length_b   1.000
_cell.length_c   1.000
_cell.angle_alpha   90.00
_cell.angle_beta   90.00
_cell.angle_gamma   90.00
#
_symmetry.space_group_name_H-M   'P 1'
#
loop_
_entity.id
_entity.type
_entity.pdbx_description
1 polymer ?
#
loop_
_entity_poly.entity_id
_entity_poly.type
_entity_poly.pdbx_seq_one_letter_code
_entity_poly.pdbx_strand_id
1 'polypeptide(L)'
;MDTLSYCEYAGRERILDQRQGYGGSKRSRYDPMHMSQPPSKRIHGSQNVSYDRNSLPAGWLDCPPYGDAINFIIPSKVPLGESFNDKIVTDKRYSPQQAILQQRRLGRELGLVIDLTNTDRYYRESDWTRQGIGYVKIRCAGRDSVPDAESVKKFIQEVTRFSSQHAHSKKYVLVHCTHGHNRTGYMIVQFLMRSESISLTEAINRFFKARPPGIYKQDYIDHLCSFFGEQLPRTFVCPQTPEWKRSPDRDDDVASGLQDNDFQASQMTNVSGKGDTKNAVGAGEMANVMIPSEMTIDDMLGETVPSNKVESMRQFCNEVLKLNSMERRFPGSHPVSLSRKNLQLLREQYYYTSWKADGTRYMLLITRDGCYLIDRNFMFRRIYLRFPCGNANNEGAAGNTHNNTLLDGEMVIDTDPITHRQERRYLVYDLIAINGNSLEPFSSRWKSIEKEVIKPRNTERSTLFKSSNPYYRYDLEPFRVRRKEFYPLSDVPMLLEKFIPRLSHPSDGLIFQPWDDQYVARTHLGLLKWKYPQMNSVDFLLEVGNNNRPMLCLYNRGRKELMDGMRVAFRDPSVDILSLSGKIIECSWDPKENVWVFMRMRPDKSTPNEFSTYKKVKRSIEDNVTEEDAEQCGWQNEGGTMSQLDAAAGIET
;
A
#
# COMPACT_ATOMS: atom_id res chain seq x y z
N MET A 1 -14.99 -48.22 14.60
CA MET A 1 -15.61 -49.55 14.54
C MET A 1 -16.90 -49.39 13.76
N ASP A 2 -17.17 -50.34 12.88
CA ASP A 2 -18.40 -50.58 12.08
C ASP A 2 -18.63 -49.62 10.90
N THR A 3 -18.23 -49.99 9.67
CA THR A 3 -18.91 -50.81 8.61
C THR A 3 -20.10 -50.07 7.99
N LEU A 4 -20.16 -49.76 6.68
CA LEU A 4 -20.44 -50.60 5.49
C LEU A 4 -20.25 -49.67 4.24
N SER A 5 -19.55 -49.97 3.14
CA SER A 5 -19.63 -51.05 2.12
C SER A 5 -20.64 -50.83 0.97
N TYR A 6 -20.08 -50.58 -0.23
CA TYR A 6 -20.42 -51.09 -1.60
C TYR A 6 -21.58 -50.55 -2.47
N CYS A 7 -21.19 -50.06 -3.67
CA CYS A 7 -21.61 -50.44 -5.05
C CYS A 7 -20.91 -49.48 -6.04
N GLU A 8 -19.91 -49.79 -6.89
CA GLU A 8 -19.70 -50.74 -8.02
C GLU A 8 -20.35 -50.39 -9.40
N TYR A 9 -19.46 -50.22 -10.40
CA TYR A 9 -19.53 -50.43 -11.88
C TYR A 9 -20.58 -49.65 -12.74
N ALA A 10 -20.38 -49.23 -13.99
CA ALA A 10 -19.32 -49.30 -15.04
C ALA A 10 -19.62 -48.16 -16.07
N GLY A 11 -18.65 -47.60 -16.81
CA GLY A 11 -18.45 -48.01 -18.21
C GLY A 11 -17.91 -46.87 -19.12
N ARG A 12 -16.80 -47.18 -19.80
CA ARG A 12 -16.22 -46.73 -21.10
C ARG A 12 -16.97 -45.63 -21.89
N GLU A 13 -16.30 -44.64 -22.48
CA GLU A 13 -15.61 -44.77 -23.79
C GLU A 13 -14.50 -43.71 -24.03
N ARG A 14 -13.45 -44.14 -24.73
CA ARG A 14 -12.41 -43.31 -25.38
C ARG A 14 -12.83 -43.08 -26.83
N ILE A 15 -12.65 -41.87 -27.36
CA ILE A 15 -12.65 -41.61 -28.80
C ILE A 15 -11.29 -41.04 -29.20
N LEU A 16 -10.62 -41.78 -30.08
CA LEU A 16 -9.50 -41.38 -30.93
C LEU A 16 -10.03 -41.40 -32.37
N ASP A 17 -9.74 -40.36 -33.15
CA ASP A 17 -9.39 -40.44 -34.58
C ASP A 17 -8.97 -39.04 -35.05
N GLN A 18 -7.71 -38.80 -35.44
CA GLN A 18 -7.00 -39.15 -36.67
C GLN A 18 -7.24 -38.21 -37.86
N ARG A 19 -6.08 -37.69 -38.30
CA ARG A 19 -5.73 -36.87 -39.46
C ARG A 19 -6.29 -37.36 -40.80
N GLN A 20 -6.53 -36.42 -41.71
CA GLN A 20 -6.14 -36.53 -43.12
C GLN A 20 -5.65 -35.18 -43.65
N GLY A 21 -4.64 -35.22 -44.52
CA GLY A 21 -4.09 -34.07 -45.24
C GLY A 21 -3.98 -34.36 -46.74
N TYR A 22 -3.75 -33.30 -47.51
CA TYR A 22 -3.28 -33.23 -48.91
C TYR A 22 -2.71 -31.79 -49.06
N GLY A 23 -1.60 -31.43 -49.72
CA GLY A 23 -0.59 -32.13 -50.52
C GLY A 23 -0.19 -31.29 -51.76
N GLY A 24 0.97 -30.58 -51.70
CA GLY A 24 1.80 -30.05 -52.81
C GLY A 24 1.23 -28.90 -53.68
N SER A 25 1.98 -28.05 -54.41
CA SER A 25 3.41 -27.87 -54.71
C SER A 25 3.57 -26.58 -55.55
N LYS A 26 4.67 -25.81 -55.41
CA LYS A 26 5.57 -25.32 -56.49
C LYS A 26 6.48 -24.14 -56.08
N ARG A 27 7.76 -24.30 -56.42
CA ARG A 27 8.84 -23.30 -56.38
C ARG A 27 8.68 -22.26 -57.51
N SER A 28 9.13 -21.02 -57.28
CA SER A 28 9.78 -20.21 -58.33
C SER A 28 10.81 -19.25 -57.73
N ARG A 29 11.99 -19.22 -58.35
CA ARG A 29 13.07 -18.22 -58.19
C ARG A 29 12.65 -16.93 -58.87
N TYR A 30 13.05 -15.77 -58.34
CA TYR A 30 13.49 -14.60 -59.13
C TYR A 30 14.34 -13.68 -58.25
N ASP A 31 15.54 -13.38 -58.76
CA ASP A 31 16.46 -12.31 -58.34
C ASP A 31 16.05 -11.02 -59.09
N PRO A 32 16.23 -9.81 -58.54
CA PRO A 32 17.08 -8.87 -59.27
C PRO A 32 17.83 -7.78 -58.46
N MET A 33 19.06 -7.55 -58.92
CA MET A 33 19.70 -6.26 -59.27
C MET A 33 20.32 -5.33 -58.20
N HIS A 34 21.65 -5.28 -58.33
CA HIS A 34 22.56 -4.16 -58.10
C HIS A 34 22.00 -2.78 -58.50
N MET A 35 22.05 -1.81 -57.59
CA MET A 35 22.19 -0.36 -57.89
C MET A 35 22.99 0.30 -56.75
N SER A 36 24.00 1.05 -57.16
CA SER A 36 25.11 1.64 -56.40
C SER A 36 24.79 3.00 -55.75
N GLN A 37 25.37 3.29 -54.57
CA GLN A 37 25.53 4.63 -53.99
C GLN A 37 26.84 4.75 -53.14
N PRO A 38 27.39 5.97 -52.92
CA PRO A 38 28.81 6.33 -53.09
C PRO A 38 29.66 6.36 -51.79
N PRO A 39 30.98 6.67 -51.82
CA PRO A 39 31.92 6.25 -50.78
C PRO A 39 32.07 7.27 -49.64
N SER A 40 32.12 6.78 -48.40
CA SER A 40 32.60 7.60 -47.27
C SER A 40 33.66 6.87 -46.45
N LYS A 41 34.91 7.29 -46.70
CA LYS A 41 36.05 7.42 -45.79
C LYS A 41 36.29 6.31 -44.74
N ARG A 42 37.35 5.53 -44.99
CA ARG A 42 38.13 4.84 -43.94
C ARG A 42 38.54 5.85 -42.86
N ILE A 43 38.20 5.56 -41.61
CA ILE A 43 38.91 6.05 -40.43
C ILE A 43 39.22 4.84 -39.55
N HIS A 44 40.46 4.80 -39.07
CA HIS A 44 41.12 3.68 -38.42
C HIS A 44 40.46 3.20 -37.12
N GLY A 45 40.52 1.88 -36.93
CA GLY A 45 40.59 1.12 -35.69
C GLY A 45 40.08 1.75 -34.39
N SER A 46 38.85 1.41 -34.00
CA SER A 46 38.48 1.37 -32.59
C SER A 46 38.83 -0.02 -32.05
N GLN A 47 39.77 -0.08 -31.10
CA GLN A 47 40.06 -1.30 -30.35
C GLN A 47 38.80 -1.72 -29.59
N ASN A 48 38.23 -2.86 -29.96
CA ASN A 48 37.25 -3.57 -29.15
C ASN A 48 37.90 -3.95 -27.82
N VAL A 49 37.59 -3.22 -26.74
CA VAL A 49 37.92 -3.63 -25.38
C VAL A 49 37.08 -4.86 -25.06
N SER A 50 37.69 -6.04 -25.22
CA SER A 50 37.13 -7.32 -24.79
C SER A 50 36.84 -7.28 -23.30
N TYR A 51 35.56 -7.22 -22.89
CA TYR A 51 35.17 -7.42 -21.51
C TYR A 51 35.53 -8.85 -21.07
N ASP A 52 36.57 -8.98 -20.25
CA ASP A 52 36.97 -10.25 -19.64
C ASP A 52 35.83 -10.78 -18.74
N ARG A 53 35.13 -11.79 -19.27
CA ARG A 53 33.98 -12.46 -18.64
C ARG A 53 34.34 -13.02 -17.25
N ASN A 54 35.61 -13.33 -17.03
CA ASN A 54 36.13 -13.94 -15.80
C ASN A 54 36.89 -12.93 -14.92
N SER A 55 36.73 -11.62 -15.10
CA SER A 55 37.34 -10.62 -14.21
C SER A 55 36.80 -10.73 -12.78
N LEU A 56 37.65 -10.66 -11.75
CA LEU A 56 37.18 -10.71 -10.37
C LEU A 56 36.40 -9.44 -10.01
N PRO A 57 35.30 -9.52 -9.24
CA PRO A 57 34.66 -8.32 -8.74
C PRO A 57 35.61 -7.54 -7.83
N ALA A 58 35.72 -6.22 -8.04
CA ALA A 58 36.57 -5.36 -7.23
C ALA A 58 36.27 -5.52 -5.72
N GLY A 59 37.31 -5.80 -4.95
CA GLY A 59 37.25 -6.03 -3.51
C GLY A 59 36.63 -7.37 -3.08
N TRP A 60 36.53 -8.36 -3.98
CA TRP A 60 35.95 -9.66 -3.64
C TRP A 60 36.92 -10.57 -2.87
N LEU A 61 38.22 -10.51 -3.19
CA LEU A 61 39.25 -11.41 -2.63
C LEU A 61 39.31 -11.29 -1.11
N ASP A 62 39.46 -10.06 -0.60
CA ASP A 62 39.66 -9.80 0.83
C ASP A 62 38.34 -9.60 1.60
N CYS A 63 37.20 -9.61 0.91
CA CYS A 63 35.90 -9.62 1.56
C CYS A 63 35.68 -10.97 2.29
N PRO A 64 35.29 -11.00 3.57
CA PRO A 64 35.02 -12.24 4.29
C PRO A 64 33.93 -13.10 3.61
N PRO A 65 34.02 -14.43 3.60
CA PRO A 65 33.14 -15.28 2.78
C PRO A 65 31.67 -15.29 3.23
N TYR A 66 31.41 -15.38 4.54
CA TYR A 66 30.06 -15.42 5.11
C TYR A 66 30.02 -14.82 6.52
N GLY A 67 28.83 -14.51 7.00
CA GLY A 67 28.57 -14.09 8.37
C GLY A 67 27.91 -15.19 9.20
N ASP A 68 27.57 -14.86 10.44
CA ASP A 68 26.75 -15.70 11.28
C ASP A 68 25.29 -15.77 10.82
N ALA A 69 24.61 -16.84 11.22
CA ALA A 69 23.22 -17.03 10.89
C ALA A 69 22.34 -16.07 11.71
N ILE A 70 21.45 -15.36 11.02
CA ILE A 70 20.37 -14.57 11.62
C ILE A 70 19.12 -15.42 11.47
N ASN A 71 18.66 -16.00 12.58
CA ASN A 71 17.69 -17.10 12.56
C ASN A 71 18.21 -18.25 11.67
N PHE A 72 17.57 -18.50 10.54
CA PHE A 72 17.96 -19.52 9.55
C PHE A 72 18.58 -18.92 8.27
N ILE A 73 18.91 -17.63 8.26
CA ILE A 73 19.45 -16.92 7.10
C ILE A 73 20.94 -16.64 7.29
N ILE A 74 21.77 -17.04 6.32
CA ILE A 74 23.22 -16.85 6.33
C ILE A 74 23.59 -15.81 5.28
N PRO A 75 24.03 -14.60 5.68
CA PRO A 75 24.54 -13.61 4.74
C PRO A 75 25.92 -14.01 4.22
N SER A 76 26.13 -13.94 2.90
CA SER A 76 27.38 -14.37 2.27
C SER A 76 27.77 -13.47 1.10
N LYS A 77 29.08 -13.40 0.79
CA LYS A 77 29.55 -12.89 -0.51
C LYS A 77 29.24 -13.91 -1.61
N VAL A 78 29.28 -13.49 -2.87
CA VAL A 78 29.03 -14.43 -3.98
C VAL A 78 30.12 -15.51 -4.02
N PRO A 79 29.78 -16.81 -4.02
CA PRO A 79 30.76 -17.84 -4.34
C PRO A 79 31.16 -17.74 -5.81
N LEU A 80 32.41 -18.01 -6.16
CA LEU A 80 32.88 -17.99 -7.55
C LEU A 80 33.13 -19.41 -8.04
N GLY A 81 32.57 -19.75 -9.20
CA GLY A 81 32.72 -21.04 -9.84
C GLY A 81 34.15 -21.29 -10.34
N GLU A 82 34.38 -22.50 -10.83
CA GLU A 82 35.72 -22.98 -11.21
C GLU A 82 36.40 -22.13 -12.29
N SER A 83 35.63 -21.42 -13.13
CA SER A 83 36.14 -20.50 -14.15
C SER A 83 36.97 -19.33 -13.61
N PHE A 84 36.95 -19.08 -12.30
CA PHE A 84 37.74 -18.05 -11.63
C PHE A 84 38.96 -18.61 -10.88
N ASN A 85 39.15 -19.93 -10.83
CA ASN A 85 40.18 -20.59 -10.01
C ASN A 85 41.60 -20.14 -10.34
N ASP A 86 41.89 -19.87 -11.62
CA ASP A 86 43.21 -19.42 -12.09
C ASP A 86 43.55 -17.99 -11.63
N LYS A 87 42.54 -17.23 -11.21
CA LYS A 87 42.67 -15.84 -10.75
C LYS A 87 42.62 -15.71 -9.23
N ILE A 88 42.40 -16.81 -8.51
CA ILE A 88 42.22 -16.81 -7.05
C ILE A 88 43.21 -17.77 -6.42
N VAL A 89 44.07 -17.24 -5.54
CA VAL A 89 44.98 -18.02 -4.70
C VAL A 89 44.21 -19.06 -3.88
N THR A 90 44.75 -20.27 -3.76
CA THR A 90 44.04 -21.46 -3.27
C THR A 90 43.37 -21.28 -1.90
N ASP A 91 44.02 -20.54 -1.00
CA ASP A 91 43.58 -20.21 0.35
C ASP A 91 42.41 -19.21 0.39
N LYS A 92 42.28 -18.35 -0.63
CA LYS A 92 41.17 -17.37 -0.75
C LYS A 92 40.02 -17.86 -1.63
N ARG A 93 40.07 -19.11 -2.13
CA ARG A 93 38.99 -19.69 -2.93
C ARG A 93 37.72 -19.82 -2.11
N TYR A 94 36.60 -19.41 -2.70
CA TYR A 94 35.27 -19.55 -2.13
C TYR A 94 34.27 -19.90 -3.24
N SER A 95 34.19 -21.18 -3.58
CA SER A 95 33.27 -21.74 -4.58
C SER A 95 31.97 -22.23 -3.96
N PRO A 96 30.91 -22.53 -4.75
CA PRO A 96 29.69 -23.15 -4.23
C PRO A 96 29.97 -24.40 -3.37
N GLN A 97 30.87 -25.27 -3.83
CA GLN A 97 31.27 -26.47 -3.07
C GLN A 97 31.94 -26.11 -1.74
N GLN A 98 32.83 -25.12 -1.73
CA GLN A 98 33.47 -24.65 -0.50
C GLN A 98 32.47 -24.00 0.45
N ALA A 99 31.52 -23.21 -0.06
CA ALA A 99 30.45 -22.63 0.75
C ALA A 99 29.62 -23.72 1.47
N ILE A 100 29.21 -24.77 0.75
CA ILE A 100 28.48 -25.91 1.32
C ILE A 100 29.31 -26.60 2.40
N LEU A 101 30.57 -26.92 2.11
CA LEU A 101 31.45 -27.62 3.06
C LEU A 101 31.73 -26.79 4.31
N GLN A 102 31.97 -25.48 4.15
CA GLN A 102 32.22 -24.57 5.26
C GLN A 102 30.98 -24.44 6.15
N GLN A 103 29.78 -24.31 5.59
CA GLN A 103 28.55 -24.26 6.41
C GLN A 103 28.26 -25.60 7.11
N ARG A 104 28.47 -26.74 6.44
CA ARG A 104 28.31 -28.06 7.07
C ARG A 104 29.25 -28.26 8.25
N ARG A 105 30.50 -27.77 8.18
CA ARG A 105 31.45 -27.80 9.31
C ARG A 105 30.97 -27.00 10.53
N LEU A 106 30.16 -25.97 10.31
CA LEU A 106 29.51 -25.19 11.37
C LEU A 106 28.18 -25.81 11.85
N GLY A 107 27.84 -27.02 11.40
CA GLY A 107 26.56 -27.67 11.69
C GLY A 107 25.36 -27.05 10.98
N ARG A 108 25.58 -26.26 9.93
CA ARG A 108 24.54 -25.54 9.17
C ARG A 108 24.33 -26.25 7.82
N GLU A 109 23.18 -26.92 7.65
CA GLU A 109 22.83 -27.56 6.38
C GLU A 109 22.11 -26.57 5.45
N LEU A 110 22.65 -26.30 4.27
CA LEU A 110 22.00 -25.40 3.32
C LEU A 110 20.81 -26.10 2.64
N GLY A 111 19.66 -25.43 2.61
CA GLY A 111 18.46 -25.89 1.90
C GLY A 111 18.07 -25.00 0.71
N LEU A 112 18.49 -23.73 0.71
CA LEU A 112 18.15 -22.76 -0.32
C LEU A 112 19.29 -21.73 -0.49
N VAL A 113 19.53 -21.32 -1.73
CA VAL A 113 20.37 -20.16 -2.06
C VAL A 113 19.51 -19.08 -2.71
N ILE A 114 19.63 -17.85 -2.21
CA ILE A 114 19.04 -16.68 -2.84
C ILE A 114 20.16 -15.77 -3.36
N ASP A 115 20.21 -15.65 -4.67
CA ASP A 115 21.19 -14.87 -5.42
C ASP A 115 20.60 -13.51 -5.81
N LEU A 116 21.14 -12.45 -5.21
CA LEU A 116 20.70 -11.07 -5.43
C LEU A 116 21.49 -10.34 -6.53
N THR A 117 22.39 -11.03 -7.24
CA THR A 117 23.27 -10.41 -8.24
C THR A 117 22.56 -10.22 -9.59
N ASN A 118 22.86 -9.12 -10.29
CA ASN A 118 22.33 -8.85 -11.63
C ASN A 118 23.23 -9.41 -12.74
N THR A 119 23.72 -10.64 -12.58
CA THR A 119 24.59 -11.31 -13.57
C THR A 119 24.61 -12.80 -13.32
N ASP A 120 24.82 -13.61 -14.35
CA ASP A 120 24.91 -15.08 -14.24
C ASP A 120 26.34 -15.59 -14.46
N ARG A 121 27.33 -14.68 -14.42
CA ARG A 121 28.73 -15.02 -14.73
C ARG A 121 29.46 -15.75 -13.61
N TYR A 122 28.93 -15.74 -12.39
CA TYR A 122 29.70 -16.14 -11.20
C TYR A 122 29.74 -17.65 -10.97
N TYR A 123 28.63 -18.35 -11.19
CA TYR A 123 28.51 -19.81 -11.07
C TYR A 123 27.24 -20.27 -11.80
N ARG A 124 27.05 -21.58 -11.93
CA ARG A 124 25.83 -22.15 -12.53
C ARG A 124 24.86 -22.56 -11.44
N GLU A 125 23.56 -22.37 -11.67
CA GLU A 125 22.51 -22.87 -10.76
C GLU A 125 22.68 -24.36 -10.42
N SER A 126 23.13 -25.15 -11.40
CA SER A 126 23.39 -26.58 -11.25
C SER A 126 24.41 -26.94 -10.16
N ASP A 127 25.26 -25.99 -9.75
CA ASP A 127 26.26 -26.20 -8.71
C ASP A 127 25.60 -26.35 -7.32
N TRP A 128 24.38 -25.86 -7.16
CA TRP A 128 23.57 -26.00 -5.95
C TRP A 128 22.53 -27.11 -6.08
N THR A 129 21.80 -27.16 -7.20
CA THR A 129 20.67 -28.09 -7.35
C THR A 129 21.12 -29.55 -7.40
N ARG A 130 22.31 -29.85 -7.94
CA ARG A 130 22.91 -31.20 -7.87
C ARG A 130 23.20 -31.66 -6.43
N GLN A 131 23.32 -30.74 -5.49
CA GLN A 131 23.53 -31.03 -4.07
C GLN A 131 22.21 -31.06 -3.27
N GLY A 132 21.06 -31.01 -3.95
CA GLY A 132 19.73 -30.97 -3.32
C GLY A 132 19.37 -29.63 -2.68
N ILE A 133 20.08 -28.55 -3.05
CA ILE A 133 19.87 -27.21 -2.51
C ILE A 133 19.05 -26.41 -3.52
N GLY A 134 17.92 -25.83 -3.07
CA GLY A 134 17.10 -24.97 -3.92
C GLY A 134 17.85 -23.70 -4.33
N TYR A 135 17.47 -23.11 -5.47
CA TYR A 135 18.09 -21.89 -5.98
C TYR A 135 17.04 -20.88 -6.43
N VAL A 136 17.20 -19.63 -6.02
CA VAL A 136 16.36 -18.52 -6.46
C VAL A 136 17.22 -17.33 -6.86
N LYS A 137 17.02 -16.84 -8.10
CA LYS A 137 17.59 -15.59 -8.59
C LYS A 137 16.61 -14.43 -8.40
N ILE A 138 17.06 -13.37 -7.73
CA ILE A 138 16.35 -12.08 -7.61
C ILE A 138 17.28 -10.99 -8.14
N ARG A 139 17.05 -10.55 -9.38
CA ARG A 139 17.94 -9.59 -10.04
C ARG A 139 17.75 -8.19 -9.49
N CYS A 140 18.56 -7.82 -8.50
CA CYS A 140 18.59 -6.45 -7.98
C CYS A 140 19.48 -5.58 -8.85
N ALA A 141 18.97 -4.46 -9.36
CA ALA A 141 19.72 -3.50 -10.17
C ALA A 141 21.09 -3.15 -9.55
N GLY A 142 22.07 -2.87 -10.42
CA GLY A 142 23.42 -2.47 -10.02
C GLY A 142 23.56 -0.95 -9.95
N ARG A 143 24.61 -0.46 -9.26
CA ARG A 143 24.97 0.95 -9.04
C ARG A 143 23.92 1.73 -8.24
N ASP A 144 24.25 1.95 -6.96
CA ASP A 144 23.67 2.95 -6.04
C ASP A 144 22.15 3.04 -5.94
N SER A 145 21.44 1.96 -6.29
CA SER A 145 20.01 1.79 -6.05
C SER A 145 19.77 0.73 -4.99
N VAL A 146 18.77 0.97 -4.14
CA VAL A 146 18.22 -0.07 -3.26
C VAL A 146 17.37 -1.06 -4.08
N PRO A 147 17.19 -2.31 -3.62
CA PRO A 147 16.25 -3.23 -4.25
C PRO A 147 14.84 -2.65 -4.32
N ASP A 148 14.18 -2.84 -5.48
CA ASP A 148 12.81 -2.40 -5.69
C ASP A 148 11.79 -3.23 -4.89
N ALA A 149 10.56 -2.70 -4.78
CA ALA A 149 9.50 -3.32 -3.98
C ALA A 149 9.14 -4.75 -4.43
N GLU A 150 9.20 -5.07 -5.73
CA GLU A 150 8.89 -6.42 -6.22
C GLU A 150 10.03 -7.39 -5.89
N SER A 151 11.27 -6.95 -5.99
CA SER A 151 12.43 -7.72 -5.53
C SER A 151 12.37 -8.02 -4.03
N VAL A 152 12.00 -7.03 -3.20
CA VAL A 152 11.80 -7.22 -1.75
C VAL A 152 10.67 -8.22 -1.52
N LYS A 153 9.51 -8.02 -2.13
CA LYS A 153 8.35 -8.92 -2.00
C LYS A 153 8.69 -10.37 -2.36
N LYS A 154 9.38 -10.59 -3.48
CA LYS A 154 9.85 -11.93 -3.89
C LYS A 154 10.79 -12.53 -2.84
N PHE A 155 11.72 -11.74 -2.30
CA PHE A 155 12.62 -12.20 -1.24
C PHE A 155 11.84 -12.65 0.00
N ILE A 156 10.92 -11.83 0.50
CA ILE A 156 10.08 -12.16 1.66
C ILE A 156 9.30 -13.45 1.41
N GLN A 157 8.65 -13.58 0.25
CA GLN A 157 7.86 -14.76 -0.10
C GLN A 157 8.69 -16.04 -0.07
N GLU A 158 9.88 -16.05 -0.66
CA GLU A 158 10.74 -17.24 -0.72
C GLU A 158 11.30 -17.62 0.65
N VAL A 159 11.71 -16.63 1.45
CA VAL A 159 12.23 -16.87 2.81
C VAL A 159 11.11 -17.35 3.73
N THR A 160 9.91 -16.76 3.67
CA THR A 160 8.75 -17.21 4.43
C THR A 160 8.32 -18.63 4.02
N ARG A 161 8.24 -18.91 2.72
CA ARG A 161 7.93 -20.25 2.20
C ARG A 161 8.92 -21.29 2.70
N PHE A 162 10.22 -20.97 2.63
CA PHE A 162 11.28 -21.84 3.13
C PHE A 162 11.10 -22.11 4.63
N SER A 163 10.92 -21.05 5.43
CA SER A 163 10.72 -21.16 6.88
C SER A 163 9.54 -22.08 7.22
N SER A 164 8.40 -21.92 6.53
CA SER A 164 7.22 -22.76 6.75
C SER A 164 7.44 -24.24 6.38
N GLN A 165 8.12 -24.51 5.26
CA GLN A 165 8.41 -25.89 4.82
C GLN A 165 9.46 -26.59 5.68
N HIS A 166 10.34 -25.81 6.31
CA HIS A 166 11.50 -26.29 7.04
C HIS A 166 11.47 -25.99 8.54
N ALA A 167 10.29 -25.66 9.09
CA ALA A 167 10.10 -25.25 10.49
C ALA A 167 10.71 -26.22 11.51
N HIS A 168 10.77 -27.52 11.19
CA HIS A 168 11.33 -28.58 12.04
C HIS A 168 12.68 -29.13 11.57
N SER A 169 13.26 -28.57 10.50
CA SER A 169 14.56 -28.98 9.98
C SER A 169 15.61 -27.91 10.28
N LYS A 170 16.83 -28.30 10.67
CA LYS A 170 17.96 -27.39 10.86
C LYS A 170 18.58 -26.94 9.53
N LYS A 171 17.74 -26.55 8.57
CA LYS A 171 18.16 -26.08 7.24
C LYS A 171 18.24 -24.56 7.19
N TYR A 172 19.18 -24.06 6.39
CA TYR A 172 19.52 -22.64 6.29
C TYR A 172 19.38 -22.13 4.86
N VAL A 173 19.11 -20.83 4.74
CA VAL A 173 19.10 -20.09 3.48
C VAL A 173 20.38 -19.30 3.37
N LEU A 174 21.19 -19.55 2.33
CA LEU A 174 22.35 -18.70 2.00
C LEU A 174 21.87 -17.54 1.13
N VAL A 175 21.99 -16.31 1.61
CA VAL A 175 21.62 -15.11 0.86
C VAL A 175 22.88 -14.34 0.50
N HIS A 176 23.09 -14.09 -0.78
CA HIS A 176 24.25 -13.32 -1.21
C HIS A 176 23.92 -12.27 -2.27
N CYS A 177 24.70 -11.20 -2.25
CA CYS A 177 24.89 -10.32 -3.40
C CYS A 177 26.36 -10.48 -3.85
N THR A 178 26.99 -9.44 -4.41
CA THR A 178 28.42 -9.52 -4.77
C THR A 178 29.30 -9.68 -3.51
N HIS A 179 29.12 -8.84 -2.50
CA HIS A 179 29.94 -8.83 -1.28
C HIS A 179 29.17 -9.30 -0.03
N GLY A 180 27.85 -9.41 -0.09
CA GLY A 180 27.04 -9.90 1.04
C GLY A 180 26.71 -8.88 2.12
N HIS A 181 26.83 -7.58 1.83
CA HIS A 181 26.64 -6.50 2.83
C HIS A 181 25.42 -5.64 2.53
N ASN A 182 25.48 -4.64 1.64
CA ASN A 182 24.39 -3.66 1.48
C ASN A 182 23.06 -4.26 0.99
N ARG A 183 23.02 -4.86 -0.20
CA ARG A 183 21.78 -5.48 -0.74
C ARG A 183 21.29 -6.66 0.11
N THR A 184 22.22 -7.50 0.56
CA THR A 184 21.91 -8.65 1.43
C THR A 184 21.32 -8.19 2.76
N GLY A 185 21.97 -7.22 3.41
CA GLY A 185 21.51 -6.63 4.66
C GLY A 185 20.18 -5.93 4.52
N TYR A 186 19.98 -5.16 3.46
CA TYR A 186 18.70 -4.52 3.18
C TYR A 186 17.55 -5.52 3.07
N MET A 187 17.73 -6.60 2.29
CA MET A 187 16.73 -7.66 2.18
C MET A 187 16.45 -8.35 3.51
N ILE A 188 17.50 -8.65 4.29
CA ILE A 188 17.37 -9.29 5.60
C ILE A 188 16.68 -8.38 6.61
N VAL A 189 17.04 -7.09 6.68
CA VAL A 189 16.39 -6.11 7.57
C VAL A 189 14.92 -5.95 7.20
N GLN A 190 14.60 -5.85 5.90
CA GLN A 190 13.21 -5.82 5.42
C GLN A 190 12.43 -7.08 5.86
N PHE A 191 13.07 -8.25 5.87
CA PHE A 191 12.47 -9.49 6.37
C PHE A 191 12.22 -9.45 7.88
N LEU A 192 13.24 -9.11 8.68
CA LEU A 192 13.13 -9.06 10.13
C LEU A 192 12.02 -8.11 10.59
N MET A 193 11.95 -6.90 10.01
CA MET A 193 10.89 -5.92 10.30
C MET A 193 9.48 -6.41 9.92
N ARG A 194 9.38 -7.37 9.00
CA ARG A 194 8.10 -7.96 8.60
C ARG A 194 7.73 -9.21 9.40
N SER A 195 8.71 -10.00 9.81
CA SER A 195 8.49 -11.28 10.49
C SER A 195 8.48 -11.17 12.02
N GLU A 196 9.07 -10.12 12.59
CA GLU A 196 9.25 -9.96 14.03
C GLU A 196 8.78 -8.58 14.51
N SER A 197 8.33 -8.49 15.77
CA SER A 197 8.00 -7.22 16.43
C SER A 197 9.26 -6.57 17.02
N ILE A 198 10.17 -6.09 16.15
CA ILE A 198 11.42 -5.40 16.53
C ILE A 198 11.53 -4.03 15.86
N SER A 199 12.35 -3.14 16.43
CA SER A 199 12.64 -1.82 15.82
C SER A 199 13.65 -1.93 14.68
N LEU A 200 13.68 -0.92 13.80
CA LEU A 200 14.64 -0.83 12.71
C LEU A 200 16.08 -0.83 13.23
N THR A 201 16.31 -0.14 14.35
CA THR A 201 17.62 -0.09 15.01
C THR A 201 18.09 -1.48 15.43
N GLU A 202 17.21 -2.28 16.04
CA GLU A 202 17.52 -3.65 16.44
C GLU A 202 17.75 -4.56 15.22
N ALA A 203 16.93 -4.44 14.18
CA ALA A 203 17.10 -5.21 12.94
C ALA A 203 18.45 -4.94 12.26
N ILE A 204 18.86 -3.67 12.15
CA ILE A 204 20.16 -3.27 11.60
C ILE A 204 21.29 -3.79 12.49
N ASN A 205 21.16 -3.68 13.82
CA ASN A 205 22.16 -4.16 14.77
C ASN A 205 22.35 -5.69 14.71
N ARG A 206 21.27 -6.46 14.55
CA ARG A 206 21.36 -7.91 14.33
C ARG A 206 22.15 -8.25 13.06
N PHE A 207 21.87 -7.54 11.96
CA PHE A 207 22.64 -7.72 10.74
C PHE A 207 24.11 -7.31 10.90
N PHE A 208 24.37 -6.18 11.57
CA PHE A 208 25.72 -5.72 11.89
C PHE A 208 26.53 -6.78 12.66
N LYS A 209 25.95 -7.33 13.75
CA LYS A 209 26.61 -8.35 14.57
C LYS A 209 26.89 -9.63 13.79
N ALA A 210 25.93 -10.08 12.98
CA ALA A 210 26.08 -11.30 12.21
C ALA A 210 27.03 -11.14 11.00
N ARG A 211 27.10 -9.95 10.40
CA ARG A 211 27.91 -9.70 9.20
C ARG A 211 28.65 -8.36 9.29
N PRO A 212 29.66 -8.22 10.16
CA PRO A 212 30.40 -6.96 10.30
C PRO A 212 31.05 -6.50 8.97
N PRO A 213 31.04 -5.20 8.67
CA PRO A 213 30.53 -4.10 9.48
C PRO A 213 29.04 -3.80 9.23
N GLY A 214 28.26 -4.72 8.68
CA GLY A 214 26.85 -4.52 8.34
C GLY A 214 26.65 -3.82 6.99
N ILE A 215 25.59 -3.01 6.90
CA ILE A 215 25.30 -2.14 5.76
C ILE A 215 26.18 -0.89 5.92
N TYR A 216 27.02 -0.60 4.93
CA TYR A 216 28.00 0.49 4.96
C TYR A 216 27.74 1.58 3.89
N LYS A 217 26.58 1.51 3.21
CA LYS A 217 26.12 2.55 2.30
C LYS A 217 24.95 3.31 2.93
N GLN A 218 25.10 4.62 3.05
CA GLN A 218 24.13 5.49 3.70
C GLN A 218 22.75 5.45 3.02
N ASP A 219 22.68 5.46 1.68
CA ASP A 219 21.41 5.45 0.93
C ASP A 219 20.50 4.27 1.31
N TYR A 220 21.09 3.12 1.63
CA TYR A 220 20.34 1.94 2.07
C TYR A 220 19.73 2.13 3.46
N ILE A 221 20.48 2.76 4.37
CA ILE A 221 20.02 3.09 5.71
C ILE A 221 18.91 4.13 5.65
N ASP A 222 19.13 5.21 4.87
CA ASP A 222 18.17 6.30 4.73
C ASP A 222 16.85 5.81 4.14
N HIS A 223 16.91 4.93 3.13
CA HIS A 223 15.71 4.33 2.56
C HIS A 223 14.97 3.43 3.58
N LEU A 224 15.67 2.68 4.42
CA LEU A 224 15.03 1.88 5.47
C LEU A 224 14.35 2.79 6.50
N CYS A 225 15.04 3.83 6.97
CA CYS A 225 14.48 4.83 7.88
C CYS A 225 13.24 5.52 7.29
N SER A 226 13.32 5.93 6.04
CA SER A 226 12.21 6.57 5.34
C SER A 226 11.01 5.64 5.18
N PHE A 227 11.24 4.39 4.80
CA PHE A 227 10.19 3.41 4.57
C PHE A 227 9.44 3.02 5.85
N PHE A 228 10.16 2.82 6.95
CA PHE A 228 9.56 2.42 8.24
C PHE A 228 9.16 3.62 9.12
N GLY A 229 9.51 4.84 8.74
CA GLY A 229 9.28 6.04 9.53
C GLY A 229 10.07 6.08 10.84
N GLU A 230 11.06 5.21 11.03
CA GLU A 230 11.91 5.17 12.22
C GLU A 230 13.20 5.96 12.00
N GLN A 231 13.71 6.60 13.05
CA GLN A 231 15.06 7.16 13.05
C GLN A 231 16.00 6.32 13.92
N LEU A 232 17.25 6.22 13.48
CA LEU A 232 18.30 5.58 14.26
C LEU A 232 18.79 6.53 15.38
N PRO A 233 19.31 6.00 16.49
CA PRO A 233 19.90 6.81 17.55
C PRO A 233 20.99 7.73 17.00
N ARG A 234 21.16 8.92 17.57
CA ARG A 234 22.29 9.83 17.23
C ARG A 234 23.69 9.20 17.32
N THR A 235 23.84 8.19 18.15
CA THR A 235 25.09 7.42 18.30
C THR A 235 25.33 6.46 17.14
N PHE A 236 24.32 6.19 16.32
CA PHE A 236 24.47 5.38 15.13
C PHE A 236 25.27 6.16 14.09
N VAL A 237 26.40 5.58 13.69
CA VAL A 237 27.21 6.06 12.58
C VAL A 237 27.22 4.96 11.53
N CYS A 238 26.79 5.28 10.31
CA CYS A 238 26.90 4.32 9.22
C CYS A 238 28.38 3.93 9.05
N PRO A 239 28.70 2.63 9.04
CA PRO A 239 30.06 2.18 8.88
C PRO A 239 30.69 2.73 7.60
N GLN A 240 31.98 3.06 7.67
CA GLN A 240 32.76 3.46 6.51
C GLN A 240 32.88 2.31 5.51
N THR A 241 33.10 2.65 4.24
CA THR A 241 33.39 1.64 3.22
C THR A 241 34.62 0.82 3.64
N PRO A 242 34.50 -0.52 3.74
CA PRO A 242 35.58 -1.37 4.21
C PRO A 242 36.84 -1.27 3.35
N GLU A 243 38.01 -1.44 3.97
CA GLU A 243 39.32 -1.38 3.28
C GLU A 243 39.40 -2.34 2.09
N TRP A 244 38.93 -3.58 2.26
CA TRP A 244 38.89 -4.56 1.17
C TRP A 244 38.06 -4.12 -0.04
N LYS A 245 37.21 -3.09 0.10
CA LYS A 245 36.43 -2.52 -1.00
C LYS A 245 37.08 -1.30 -1.64
N ARG A 246 37.99 -0.61 -0.93
CA ARG A 246 38.71 0.55 -1.45
C ARG A 246 39.69 0.06 -2.53
N SER A 247 39.71 0.74 -3.67
CA SER A 247 40.70 0.47 -4.72
C SER A 247 42.04 1.06 -4.29
N PRO A 248 43.17 0.34 -4.44
CA PRO A 248 44.50 0.88 -4.12
C PRO A 248 44.92 2.10 -4.95
N ASP A 249 44.23 2.40 -6.06
CA ASP A 249 44.62 3.47 -6.99
C ASP A 249 44.02 4.85 -6.69
N ARG A 250 43.63 5.14 -5.44
CA ARG A 250 43.10 6.46 -5.03
C ARG A 250 43.51 6.90 -3.62
N ASP A 251 44.78 6.72 -3.28
CA ASP A 251 45.37 7.40 -2.14
C ASP A 251 46.08 8.67 -2.65
N ASP A 252 45.33 9.77 -2.79
CA ASP A 252 45.81 11.16 -2.81
C ASP A 252 44.61 12.10 -2.63
N ASP A 253 44.04 12.15 -1.43
CA ASP A 253 43.01 13.15 -1.08
C ASP A 253 43.56 14.11 0.00
N VAL A 254 44.45 15.00 -0.42
CA VAL A 254 44.47 16.37 0.10
C VAL A 254 44.44 17.32 -1.10
N ALA A 255 43.26 17.90 -1.32
CA ALA A 255 43.01 19.07 -2.16
C ALA A 255 43.28 18.93 -3.67
N SER A 256 42.24 18.57 -4.44
CA SER A 256 41.77 19.38 -5.57
C SER A 256 40.63 18.67 -6.30
N GLY A 257 39.46 19.30 -6.35
CA GLY A 257 38.48 18.99 -7.39
C GLY A 257 38.96 19.53 -8.74
N LEU A 258 38.42 18.91 -9.81
CA LEU A 258 38.40 19.43 -11.20
C LEU A 258 39.79 19.39 -11.87
N GLN A 259 40.10 18.61 -12.92
CA GLN A 259 39.35 18.12 -14.08
C GLN A 259 40.24 17.11 -14.85
N ASP A 260 39.68 15.99 -15.30
CA ASP A 260 39.84 15.60 -16.71
C ASP A 260 38.58 16.11 -17.41
N ASN A 261 38.67 17.32 -17.97
CA ASN A 261 37.63 17.92 -18.82
C ASN A 261 38.22 18.08 -20.21
N ASP A 262 37.49 17.64 -21.23
CA ASP A 262 37.55 18.34 -22.51
C ASP A 262 36.83 19.70 -22.35
N PHE A 263 37.65 20.75 -22.26
CA PHE A 263 37.53 22.16 -22.70
C PHE A 263 36.13 22.79 -22.82
N GLN A 264 35.87 24.02 -22.33
CA GLN A 264 36.67 25.25 -22.45
C GLN A 264 36.25 26.23 -21.34
N ALA A 265 37.16 26.59 -20.42
CA ALA A 265 36.95 27.64 -19.42
C ALA A 265 38.09 28.67 -19.50
N SER A 266 37.77 29.87 -19.96
CA SER A 266 38.62 31.04 -19.86
C SER A 266 38.29 31.81 -18.58
N GLN A 267 39.24 31.74 -17.64
CA GLN A 267 39.71 32.77 -16.69
C GLN A 267 38.67 33.75 -16.08
N MET A 268 38.60 33.80 -14.75
CA MET A 268 39.35 34.80 -13.96
C MET A 268 39.06 34.70 -12.46
N THR A 269 40.12 35.03 -11.72
CA THR A 269 40.40 35.01 -10.29
C THR A 269 39.44 35.79 -9.37
N ASN A 270 39.31 35.27 -8.14
CA ASN A 270 38.80 35.93 -6.95
C ASN A 270 39.49 37.27 -6.64
N VAL A 271 38.71 38.26 -6.21
CA VAL A 271 39.11 39.22 -5.16
C VAL A 271 37.95 39.39 -4.17
N SER A 272 38.33 39.33 -2.90
CA SER A 272 37.60 39.53 -1.64
C SER A 272 36.71 40.78 -1.52
N GLY A 273 35.59 40.67 -0.79
CA GLY A 273 34.85 41.82 -0.26
C GLY A 273 33.65 41.43 0.63
N LYS A 274 33.57 42.03 1.82
CA LYS A 274 32.53 41.91 2.86
C LYS A 274 31.14 42.43 2.42
N GLY A 275 30.07 41.95 3.07
CA GLY A 275 28.88 42.76 3.40
C GLY A 275 27.50 42.22 2.99
N ASP A 276 26.67 41.96 4.01
CA ASP A 276 25.23 42.23 4.17
C ASP A 276 24.17 42.04 3.05
N THR A 277 23.09 41.35 3.47
CA THR A 277 21.65 41.58 3.21
C THR A 277 20.94 41.19 1.89
N LYS A 278 19.80 40.49 2.10
CA LYS A 278 18.48 40.51 1.39
C LYS A 278 18.32 39.80 0.02
N ASN A 279 17.33 38.89 0.03
CA ASN A 279 16.39 38.44 -1.02
C ASN A 279 16.65 38.85 -2.49
N ALA A 280 16.70 37.86 -3.39
CA ALA A 280 15.77 37.74 -4.53
C ALA A 280 16.04 36.48 -5.37
N VAL A 281 14.95 36.04 -5.98
CA VAL A 281 14.70 34.86 -6.83
C VAL A 281 15.56 34.85 -8.11
N GLY A 282 15.96 33.66 -8.57
CA GLY A 282 16.51 33.44 -9.91
C GLY A 282 16.60 31.95 -10.22
N ALA A 283 15.67 31.46 -11.04
CA ALA A 283 15.47 30.05 -11.38
C ALA A 283 16.52 29.51 -12.36
N GLY A 284 16.76 28.20 -12.28
CA GLY A 284 17.15 27.39 -13.43
C GLY A 284 18.23 26.35 -13.14
N GLU A 285 17.84 25.14 -12.72
CA GLU A 285 18.44 23.91 -13.25
C GLU A 285 17.55 22.69 -12.94
N MET A 286 17.27 21.93 -14.00
CA MET A 286 16.24 20.90 -14.08
C MET A 286 16.62 19.66 -13.27
N ALA A 287 16.15 19.60 -12.02
CA ALA A 287 15.80 18.31 -11.44
C ALA A 287 14.62 17.75 -12.26
N ASN A 288 14.68 16.47 -12.63
CA ASN A 288 13.49 15.72 -13.04
C ASN A 288 12.47 15.79 -11.88
N VAL A 289 11.64 16.83 -11.89
CA VAL A 289 10.45 16.92 -11.07
C VAL A 289 9.52 15.88 -11.63
N MET A 290 9.62 14.67 -11.08
CA MET A 290 8.57 13.68 -11.12
C MET A 290 7.33 14.41 -10.57
N ILE A 291 6.45 14.87 -11.48
CA ILE A 291 5.19 15.50 -11.12
C ILE A 291 4.54 14.53 -10.13
N PRO A 292 4.29 14.92 -8.86
CA PRO A 292 3.65 14.04 -7.91
C PRO A 292 2.36 13.55 -8.55
N SER A 293 2.26 12.26 -8.83
CA SER A 293 1.03 11.70 -9.39
C SER A 293 -0.12 12.10 -8.46
N GLU A 294 -1.19 12.65 -9.02
CA GLU A 294 -2.38 13.02 -8.25
C GLU A 294 -2.81 11.82 -7.41
N MET A 295 -3.02 12.05 -6.11
CA MET A 295 -3.46 11.01 -5.21
C MET A 295 -4.88 10.63 -5.60
N THR A 296 -5.13 9.35 -5.81
CA THR A 296 -6.49 8.86 -6.07
C THR A 296 -7.03 8.08 -4.88
N ILE A 297 -8.36 8.05 -4.76
CA ILE A 297 -9.06 7.23 -3.75
C ILE A 297 -8.93 5.73 -4.02
N ASP A 298 -8.54 5.36 -5.24
CA ASP A 298 -8.35 3.99 -5.73
C ASP A 298 -6.91 3.48 -5.49
N ASP A 299 -6.02 4.35 -5.00
CA ASP A 299 -4.64 3.95 -4.69
C ASP A 299 -4.63 2.80 -3.68
N MET A 300 -3.95 1.72 -4.08
CA MET A 300 -3.78 0.54 -3.25
C MET A 300 -2.74 0.76 -2.15
N LEU A 301 -3.20 1.20 -0.98
CA LEU A 301 -2.34 1.46 0.18
C LEU A 301 -1.86 0.18 0.86
N GLY A 302 -0.60 0.16 1.30
CA GLY A 302 -0.04 -0.93 2.10
C GLY A 302 0.44 -2.16 1.31
N GLU A 303 0.95 -3.15 2.04
CA GLU A 303 1.51 -4.39 1.52
C GLU A 303 0.53 -5.56 1.66
N THR A 304 0.58 -6.52 0.73
CA THR A 304 -0.23 -7.73 0.80
C THR A 304 0.12 -8.59 2.02
N VAL A 305 -0.89 -9.08 2.73
CA VAL A 305 -0.72 -9.96 3.89
C VAL A 305 -0.79 -11.44 3.46
N PRO A 306 0.08 -12.32 3.98
CA PRO A 306 0.00 -13.77 3.74
C PRO A 306 -1.36 -14.38 4.11
N SER A 307 -1.88 -15.30 3.30
CA SER A 307 -3.25 -15.83 3.42
C SER A 307 -3.57 -16.49 4.77
N ASN A 308 -2.59 -17.16 5.39
CA ASN A 308 -2.75 -17.76 6.71
C ASN A 308 -3.01 -16.72 7.81
N LYS A 309 -2.33 -15.57 7.71
CA LYS A 309 -2.46 -14.45 8.65
C LYS A 309 -3.74 -13.65 8.40
N VAL A 310 -4.15 -13.52 7.13
CA VAL A 310 -5.45 -12.95 6.77
C VAL A 310 -6.59 -13.74 7.44
N GLU A 311 -6.53 -15.07 7.41
CA GLU A 311 -7.59 -15.90 7.98
C GLU A 311 -7.71 -15.74 9.50
N SER A 312 -6.58 -15.71 10.23
CA SER A 312 -6.61 -15.47 11.68
C SER A 312 -7.16 -14.07 12.02
N MET A 313 -6.86 -13.06 11.20
CA MET A 313 -7.39 -11.71 11.40
C MET A 313 -8.90 -11.63 11.11
N ARG A 314 -9.38 -12.36 10.09
CA ARG A 314 -10.82 -12.48 9.82
C ARG A 314 -11.55 -13.16 10.97
N GLN A 315 -11.00 -14.24 11.50
CA GLN A 315 -11.56 -14.94 12.65
C GLN A 315 -11.73 -13.97 13.82
N PHE A 316 -10.69 -13.21 14.17
CA PHE A 316 -10.79 -12.17 15.20
C PHE A 316 -11.89 -11.14 14.92
N CYS A 317 -11.94 -10.58 13.70
CA CYS A 317 -12.95 -9.58 13.34
C CYS A 317 -14.39 -10.15 13.41
N ASN A 318 -14.57 -11.42 13.03
CA ASN A 318 -15.86 -12.10 13.11
C ASN A 318 -16.24 -12.38 14.57
N GLU A 319 -15.31 -12.85 15.39
CA GLU A 319 -15.54 -13.14 16.81
C GLU A 319 -15.94 -11.89 17.59
N VAL A 320 -15.21 -10.78 17.41
CA VAL A 320 -15.49 -9.52 18.15
C VAL A 320 -16.83 -8.89 17.76
N LEU A 321 -17.29 -9.16 16.54
CA LEU A 321 -18.60 -8.75 16.02
C LEU A 321 -19.68 -9.82 16.18
N LYS A 322 -19.39 -10.91 16.92
CA LYS A 322 -20.32 -12.02 17.20
C LYS A 322 -20.90 -12.65 15.92
N LEU A 323 -20.10 -12.71 14.86
CA LEU A 323 -20.42 -13.35 13.59
C LEU A 323 -19.87 -14.78 13.53
N ASN A 324 -20.30 -15.56 12.53
CA ASN A 324 -19.70 -16.86 12.24
C ASN A 324 -18.22 -16.68 11.85
N SER A 325 -17.31 -17.44 12.46
CA SER A 325 -15.86 -17.34 12.26
C SER A 325 -15.42 -17.59 10.81
N MET A 326 -16.18 -18.36 10.04
CA MET A 326 -15.89 -18.69 8.63
C MET A 326 -16.47 -17.67 7.63
N GLU A 327 -17.08 -16.60 8.11
CA GLU A 327 -17.67 -15.58 7.26
C GLU A 327 -16.59 -14.78 6.52
N ARG A 328 -16.80 -14.62 5.21
CA ARG A 328 -15.89 -13.88 4.31
C ARG A 328 -16.47 -12.57 3.81
N ARG A 329 -17.73 -12.26 4.13
CA ARG A 329 -18.31 -10.95 3.85
C ARG A 329 -17.80 -9.92 4.83
N PHE A 330 -17.48 -8.74 4.31
CA PHE A 330 -17.06 -7.60 5.12
C PHE A 330 -18.06 -7.31 6.25
N PRO A 331 -17.61 -7.20 7.51
CA PRO A 331 -18.50 -7.20 8.65
C PRO A 331 -18.98 -5.79 9.06
N GLY A 332 -18.46 -4.73 8.45
CA GLY A 332 -18.77 -3.36 8.83
C GLY A 332 -20.23 -2.96 8.72
N SER A 333 -20.64 -2.03 9.60
CA SER A 333 -22.00 -1.51 9.66
C SER A 333 -22.38 -0.76 8.39
N HIS A 334 -23.57 -0.96 7.86
CA HIS A 334 -24.05 -0.33 6.62
C HIS A 334 -25.27 0.54 6.91
N PRO A 335 -25.20 1.87 6.65
CA PRO A 335 -26.32 2.78 6.83
C PRO A 335 -27.46 2.50 5.84
N VAL A 336 -28.68 2.67 6.31
CA VAL A 336 -29.90 2.73 5.49
C VAL A 336 -30.21 4.18 5.11
N SER A 337 -30.84 4.40 3.95
CA SER A 337 -31.22 5.75 3.54
C SER A 337 -32.29 6.32 4.49
N LEU A 338 -32.14 7.59 4.82
CA LEU A 338 -33.18 8.39 5.47
C LEU A 338 -34.36 8.53 4.50
N SER A 339 -35.56 8.29 5.01
CA SER A 339 -36.82 8.25 4.30
C SER A 339 -37.90 8.85 5.19
N ARG A 340 -39.04 9.24 4.60
CA ARG A 340 -40.19 9.73 5.39
C ARG A 340 -40.66 8.75 6.46
N LYS A 341 -40.48 7.43 6.23
CA LYS A 341 -40.90 6.37 7.15
C LYS A 341 -40.02 6.22 8.38
N ASN A 342 -38.72 6.42 8.24
CA ASN A 342 -37.75 6.28 9.35
C ASN A 342 -37.26 7.63 9.89
N LEU A 343 -37.72 8.76 9.33
CA LEU A 343 -37.48 10.10 9.86
C LEU A 343 -37.94 10.23 11.32
N GLN A 344 -39.02 9.53 11.69
CA GLN A 344 -39.53 9.49 13.06
C GLN A 344 -38.51 8.97 14.08
N LEU A 345 -37.55 8.12 13.67
CA LEU A 345 -36.48 7.66 14.56
C LEU A 345 -35.65 8.82 15.12
N LEU A 346 -35.41 9.86 14.31
CA LEU A 346 -34.66 11.04 14.75
C LEU A 346 -35.40 11.86 15.82
N ARG A 347 -36.72 11.68 15.95
CA ARG A 347 -37.56 12.33 16.96
C ARG A 347 -37.74 11.49 18.22
N GLU A 348 -37.61 10.16 18.10
CA GLU A 348 -37.86 9.22 19.19
C GLU A 348 -36.59 8.81 19.94
N GLN A 349 -35.42 8.99 19.32
CA GLN A 349 -34.15 8.55 19.88
C GLN A 349 -33.10 9.66 19.79
N TYR A 350 -32.12 9.62 20.70
CA TYR A 350 -30.96 10.49 20.64
C TYR A 350 -30.02 10.06 19.52
N TYR A 351 -29.76 10.99 18.61
CA TYR A 351 -28.85 10.81 17.50
C TYR A 351 -27.74 11.85 17.54
N TYR A 352 -26.56 11.43 17.12
CA TYR A 352 -25.54 12.33 16.63
C TYR A 352 -25.58 12.40 15.10
N THR A 353 -25.13 13.52 14.55
CA THR A 353 -24.98 13.74 13.11
C THR A 353 -23.54 14.10 12.75
N SER A 354 -23.13 13.75 11.54
CA SER A 354 -21.85 14.19 10.97
C SER A 354 -21.98 14.26 9.45
N TRP A 355 -21.04 14.93 8.79
CA TRP A 355 -21.01 14.98 7.33
C TRP A 355 -20.73 13.61 6.74
N LYS A 356 -21.33 13.30 5.60
CA LYS A 356 -21.05 12.08 4.85
C LYS A 356 -19.92 12.35 3.87
N ALA A 357 -18.69 12.08 4.33
CA ALA A 357 -17.51 12.20 3.48
C ALA A 357 -17.62 11.32 2.23
N ASP A 358 -17.01 11.78 1.14
CA ASP A 358 -16.84 11.00 -0.08
C ASP A 358 -15.41 10.44 -0.11
N GLY A 359 -15.24 9.26 0.49
CA GLY A 359 -13.95 8.59 0.59
C GLY A 359 -14.05 7.07 0.46
N THR A 360 -12.89 6.42 0.58
CA THR A 360 -12.81 4.96 0.55
C THR A 360 -12.91 4.43 1.98
N ARG A 361 -13.98 3.69 2.26
CA ARG A 361 -14.18 3.05 3.57
C ARG A 361 -13.11 1.99 3.82
N TYR A 362 -12.48 2.06 4.99
CA TYR A 362 -11.63 1.02 5.52
C TYR A 362 -11.95 0.79 6.99
N MET A 363 -11.81 -0.45 7.47
CA MET A 363 -11.50 -0.65 8.89
C MET A 363 -9.99 -0.66 9.08
N LEU A 364 -9.55 -0.39 10.30
CA LEU A 364 -8.14 -0.45 10.69
C LEU A 364 -8.01 -1.38 11.90
N LEU A 365 -7.31 -2.51 11.70
CA LEU A 365 -6.95 -3.45 12.76
C LEU A 365 -5.52 -3.16 13.22
N ILE A 366 -5.35 -2.91 14.51
CA ILE A 366 -4.06 -2.64 15.14
C ILE A 366 -3.70 -3.81 16.05
N THR A 367 -2.50 -4.35 15.87
CA THR A 367 -1.97 -5.52 16.57
C THR A 367 -0.52 -5.25 17.00
N ARG A 368 0.03 -6.12 17.87
CA ARG A 368 1.45 -6.05 18.27
C ARG A 368 2.44 -6.19 17.11
N ASP A 369 2.03 -6.83 16.03
CA ASP A 369 2.87 -7.11 14.86
C ASP A 369 2.66 -6.11 13.71
N GLY A 370 1.66 -5.22 13.81
CA GLY A 370 1.47 -4.15 12.84
C GLY A 370 0.03 -3.62 12.74
N CYS A 371 -0.15 -2.71 11.79
CA CYS A 371 -1.45 -2.13 11.46
C CYS A 371 -1.94 -2.66 10.10
N TYR A 372 -3.24 -2.88 9.97
CA TYR A 372 -3.85 -3.49 8.79
C TYR A 372 -5.10 -2.74 8.36
N LEU A 373 -5.10 -2.17 7.16
CA LEU A 373 -6.34 -1.70 6.53
C LEU A 373 -7.13 -2.90 6.02
N ILE A 374 -8.44 -2.81 6.19
CA ILE A 374 -9.41 -3.80 5.77
C ILE A 374 -10.41 -3.13 4.83
N ASP A 375 -10.42 -3.56 3.57
CA ASP A 375 -11.32 -3.00 2.56
C ASP A 375 -12.72 -3.63 2.57
N ARG A 376 -13.61 -3.15 1.70
CA ARG A 376 -14.97 -3.69 1.54
C ARG A 376 -15.04 -5.12 1.01
N ASN A 377 -13.95 -5.64 0.44
CA ASN A 377 -13.81 -7.02 0.01
C ASN A 377 -13.30 -7.93 1.15
N PHE A 378 -13.17 -7.38 2.36
CA PHE A 378 -12.60 -8.04 3.54
C PHE A 378 -11.17 -8.55 3.29
N MET A 379 -10.39 -7.77 2.54
CA MET A 379 -8.98 -8.00 2.26
C MET A 379 -8.12 -7.11 3.16
N PHE A 380 -6.99 -7.66 3.61
CA PHE A 380 -6.11 -7.02 4.58
C PHE A 380 -4.83 -6.56 3.89
N ARG A 381 -4.43 -5.32 4.18
CA ARG A 381 -3.17 -4.74 3.70
C ARG A 381 -2.41 -4.13 4.88
N ARG A 382 -1.16 -4.53 5.05
CA ARG A 382 -0.30 -4.07 6.14
C ARG A 382 0.18 -2.64 5.86
N ILE A 383 0.13 -1.79 6.88
CA ILE A 383 0.59 -0.42 6.83
C ILE A 383 1.49 -0.13 8.04
N TYR A 384 2.52 0.67 7.82
CA TYR A 384 3.42 1.14 8.86
C TYR A 384 2.88 2.45 9.44
N LEU A 385 2.23 2.33 10.60
CA LEU A 385 1.70 3.43 11.40
C LEU A 385 1.99 3.15 12.87
N ARG A 386 2.14 4.21 13.67
CA ARG A 386 2.46 4.07 15.09
C ARG A 386 1.29 4.42 16.01
N PHE A 387 0.79 3.44 16.75
CA PHE A 387 -0.29 3.62 17.73
C PHE A 387 0.18 3.31 19.15
N PRO A 388 0.64 4.31 19.92
CA PRO A 388 1.00 4.13 21.33
C PRO A 388 -0.26 3.98 22.20
N CYS A 389 -0.17 3.21 23.28
CA CYS A 389 -1.20 3.16 24.32
C CYS A 389 -1.03 4.30 25.34
N GLY A 390 -2.14 4.81 25.89
CA GLY A 390 -2.12 5.90 26.87
C GLY A 390 -1.52 5.55 28.24
N ASN A 391 -1.54 4.27 28.64
CA ASN A 391 -1.01 3.79 29.93
C ASN A 391 0.50 3.50 29.86
N ALA A 392 1.31 4.53 29.62
CA ALA A 392 2.77 4.45 29.68
C ALA A 392 3.27 4.67 31.12
N ASN A 393 2.92 3.77 32.04
CA ASN A 393 3.62 3.69 33.33
C ASN A 393 4.92 2.90 33.11
N ASN A 394 6.05 3.62 33.06
CA ASN A 394 7.40 3.12 33.40
C ASN A 394 7.97 1.88 32.67
N GLU A 395 7.74 1.67 31.37
CA GLU A 395 8.56 0.75 30.56
C GLU A 395 8.96 1.37 29.22
N GLY A 396 10.12 2.04 29.20
CA GLY A 396 10.88 2.39 27.99
C GLY A 396 10.19 3.35 27.00
N ALA A 397 10.97 4.13 26.27
CA ALA A 397 10.48 5.11 25.29
C ALA A 397 9.73 4.49 24.07
N ALA A 398 9.41 3.19 24.09
CA ALA A 398 8.71 2.43 23.06
C ALA A 398 7.46 1.69 23.60
N GLY A 399 6.93 2.12 24.75
CA GLY A 399 5.86 1.46 25.51
C GLY A 399 4.57 1.15 24.73
N ASN A 400 4.10 -0.10 24.92
CA ASN A 400 2.83 -0.73 24.54
C ASN A 400 2.11 -0.18 23.30
N THR A 401 2.21 -0.90 22.19
CA THR A 401 1.29 -0.73 21.06
C THR A 401 -0.02 -1.49 21.31
N HIS A 402 -1.11 -0.99 20.72
CA HIS A 402 -2.42 -1.65 20.80
C HIS A 402 -2.35 -3.08 20.28
N ASN A 403 -3.14 -3.98 20.86
CA ASN A 403 -3.24 -5.36 20.40
C ASN A 403 -4.68 -5.80 20.23
N ASN A 404 -5.13 -6.04 19.00
CA ASN A 404 -6.51 -6.38 18.67
C ASN A 404 -7.48 -5.19 18.88
N THR A 405 -7.03 -3.99 18.50
CA THR A 405 -7.90 -2.80 18.43
C THR A 405 -8.46 -2.68 17.01
N LEU A 406 -9.78 -2.60 16.86
CA LEU A 406 -10.47 -2.56 15.58
C LEU A 406 -11.28 -1.25 15.45
N LEU A 407 -10.93 -0.46 14.44
CA LEU A 407 -11.52 0.85 14.15
C LEU A 407 -12.30 0.80 12.83
N ASP A 408 -13.37 1.59 12.72
CA ASP A 408 -14.09 1.81 11.47
C ASP A 408 -13.96 3.26 11.03
N GLY A 409 -13.71 3.47 9.74
CA GLY A 409 -13.33 4.78 9.24
C GLY A 409 -13.45 4.94 7.73
N GLU A 410 -13.03 6.11 7.28
CA GLU A 410 -13.07 6.53 5.89
C GLU A 410 -11.80 7.26 5.52
N MET A 411 -11.15 6.81 4.44
CA MET A 411 -9.99 7.46 3.86
C MET A 411 -10.45 8.54 2.90
N VAL A 412 -10.11 9.79 3.21
CA VAL A 412 -10.36 10.95 2.35
C VAL A 412 -9.05 11.53 1.84
N ILE A 413 -9.15 12.32 0.77
CA ILE A 413 -8.04 13.11 0.23
C ILE A 413 -8.40 14.57 0.44
N ASP A 414 -7.73 15.20 1.40
CA ASP A 414 -7.83 16.63 1.62
C ASP A 414 -7.01 17.35 0.55
N THR A 415 -7.61 18.31 -0.15
CA THR A 415 -6.93 19.19 -1.10
C THR A 415 -6.90 20.60 -0.54
N ASP A 416 -5.70 21.15 -0.39
CA ASP A 416 -5.52 22.55 -0.01
C ASP A 416 -6.06 23.45 -1.15
N PRO A 417 -7.00 24.36 -0.87
CA PRO A 417 -7.64 25.18 -1.90
C PRO A 417 -6.69 26.21 -2.54
N ILE A 418 -5.57 26.54 -1.89
CA ILE A 418 -4.59 27.52 -2.35
C ILE A 418 -3.40 26.82 -3.02
N THR A 419 -2.83 25.82 -2.34
CA THR A 419 -1.61 25.16 -2.82
C THR A 419 -1.88 23.97 -3.74
N HIS A 420 -3.14 23.50 -3.84
CA HIS A 420 -3.55 22.26 -4.49
C HIS A 420 -2.83 21.02 -3.98
N ARG A 421 -2.13 21.12 -2.84
CA ARG A 421 -1.44 20.00 -2.23
C ARG A 421 -2.48 19.04 -1.66
N GLN A 422 -2.31 17.76 -1.98
CA GLN A 422 -3.16 16.69 -1.47
C GLN A 422 -2.52 16.00 -0.25
N GLU A 423 -3.33 15.68 0.75
CA GLU A 423 -2.95 14.87 1.90
C GLU A 423 -4.02 13.81 2.18
N ARG A 424 -3.61 12.55 2.37
CA ARG A 424 -4.52 11.49 2.79
C ARG A 424 -4.83 11.58 4.28
N ARG A 425 -6.10 11.39 4.62
CA ARG A 425 -6.58 11.39 6.00
C ARG A 425 -7.56 10.26 6.24
N TYR A 426 -7.28 9.43 7.22
CA TYR A 426 -8.18 8.42 7.74
C TYR A 426 -9.02 9.01 8.87
N LEU A 427 -10.31 9.22 8.59
CA LEU A 427 -11.32 9.71 9.51
C LEU A 427 -11.93 8.51 10.25
N VAL A 428 -11.55 8.32 11.50
CA VAL A 428 -12.09 7.27 12.38
C VAL A 428 -13.42 7.73 12.94
N TYR A 429 -14.50 7.02 12.65
CA TYR A 429 -15.85 7.40 13.11
C TYR A 429 -16.45 6.41 14.11
N ASP A 430 -15.94 5.17 14.21
CA ASP A 430 -16.37 4.21 15.24
C ASP A 430 -15.19 3.33 15.71
N LEU A 431 -15.33 2.77 16.92
CA LEU A 431 -14.36 1.89 17.58
C LEU A 431 -15.09 0.61 17.98
N ILE A 432 -14.80 -0.48 17.29
CA ILE A 432 -15.47 -1.78 17.49
C ILE A 432 -14.87 -2.52 18.69
N ALA A 433 -13.54 -2.46 18.82
CA ALA A 433 -12.83 -3.16 19.87
C ALA A 433 -11.58 -2.39 20.28
N ILE A 434 -11.29 -2.36 21.58
CA ILE A 434 -10.07 -1.81 22.16
C ILE A 434 -9.31 -2.92 22.86
N ASN A 435 -8.10 -3.20 22.40
CA ASN A 435 -7.25 -4.26 22.94
C ASN A 435 -7.96 -5.63 23.12
N GLY A 436 -8.80 -6.01 22.15
CA GLY A 436 -9.59 -7.25 22.16
C GLY A 436 -10.95 -7.16 22.86
N ASN A 437 -11.26 -6.06 23.54
CA ASN A 437 -12.54 -5.88 24.25
C ASN A 437 -13.50 -4.99 23.46
N SER A 438 -14.73 -5.46 23.22
CA SER A 438 -15.80 -4.62 22.68
C SER A 438 -16.26 -3.58 23.70
N LEU A 439 -16.65 -2.40 23.24
CA LEU A 439 -17.17 -1.31 24.05
C LEU A 439 -18.61 -1.01 23.64
N GLU A 440 -19.46 -0.63 24.58
CA GLU A 440 -20.82 -0.16 24.31
C GLU A 440 -21.21 0.94 25.32
N PRO A 441 -22.10 1.90 24.98
CA PRO A 441 -22.74 2.18 23.67
C PRO A 441 -21.89 3.09 22.73
N PHE A 442 -22.44 3.54 21.58
CA PHE A 442 -21.73 4.41 20.61
C PHE A 442 -21.10 5.64 21.26
N SER A 443 -21.79 6.30 22.18
CA SER A 443 -21.26 7.47 22.89
C SER A 443 -19.95 7.16 23.65
N SER A 444 -19.83 5.97 24.24
CA SER A 444 -18.60 5.47 24.87
C SER A 444 -17.53 5.10 23.85
N ARG A 445 -17.92 4.43 22.74
CA ARG A 445 -17.00 4.05 21.65
C ARG A 445 -16.36 5.30 21.03
N TRP A 446 -17.18 6.31 20.72
CA TRP A 446 -16.74 7.56 20.11
C TRP A 446 -15.80 8.39 21.00
N LYS A 447 -16.12 8.52 22.30
CA LYS A 447 -15.22 9.16 23.29
C LYS A 447 -13.89 8.40 23.43
N SER A 448 -13.95 7.07 23.37
CA SER A 448 -12.76 6.22 23.51
C SER A 448 -11.81 6.32 22.32
N ILE A 449 -12.29 6.64 21.11
CA ILE A 449 -11.40 6.94 19.96
C ILE A 449 -10.46 8.10 20.32
N GLU A 450 -11.00 9.19 20.89
CA GLU A 450 -10.16 10.35 21.25
C GLU A 450 -9.17 9.97 22.36
N LYS A 451 -9.68 9.38 23.44
CA LYS A 451 -8.91 9.08 24.64
C LYS A 451 -7.82 8.04 24.42
N GLU A 452 -8.13 6.93 23.75
CA GLU A 452 -7.27 5.74 23.68
C GLU A 452 -6.45 5.65 22.39
N VAL A 453 -6.85 6.36 21.32
CA VAL A 453 -6.20 6.27 20.00
C VAL A 453 -5.60 7.61 19.57
N ILE A 454 -6.38 8.68 19.54
CA ILE A 454 -5.94 9.97 18.97
C ILE A 454 -5.04 10.73 19.93
N LYS A 455 -5.45 10.90 21.19
CA LYS A 455 -4.67 11.66 22.19
C LYS A 455 -3.29 11.04 22.43
N PRO A 456 -3.13 9.71 22.62
CA PRO A 456 -1.80 9.11 22.76
C PRO A 456 -0.88 9.37 21.56
N ARG A 457 -1.39 9.22 20.33
CA ARG A 457 -0.65 9.56 19.10
C ARG A 457 -0.24 11.03 19.07
N ASN A 458 -1.15 11.94 19.39
CA ASN A 458 -0.89 13.38 19.35
C ASN A 458 0.11 13.82 20.42
N THR A 459 0.01 13.27 21.63
CA THR A 459 0.96 13.51 22.72
C THR A 459 2.35 13.03 22.33
N GLU A 460 2.48 11.80 21.85
CA GLU A 460 3.78 11.26 21.44
C GLU A 460 4.35 12.05 20.24
N ARG A 461 3.53 12.35 19.24
CA ARG A 461 3.94 13.19 18.10
C ARG A 461 4.44 14.56 18.55
N SER A 462 3.76 15.23 19.47
CA SER A 462 4.19 16.54 19.99
C SER A 462 5.52 16.44 20.75
N THR A 463 5.67 15.40 21.58
CA THR A 463 6.91 15.12 22.31
C THR A 463 8.07 14.85 21.35
N LEU A 464 7.85 14.04 20.31
CA LEU A 464 8.87 13.73 19.31
C LEU A 464 9.20 14.94 18.44
N PHE A 465 8.22 15.77 18.07
CA PHE A 465 8.47 16.99 17.29
C PHE A 465 9.39 17.98 18.03
N LYS A 466 9.29 18.05 19.36
CA LYS A 466 10.17 18.86 20.21
C LYS A 466 11.48 18.15 20.58
N SER A 467 11.55 16.84 20.37
CA SER A 467 12.74 16.05 20.68
C SER A 467 13.85 16.37 19.68
N SER A 468 15.06 16.53 20.20
CA SER A 468 16.25 16.65 19.36
C SER A 468 16.62 15.31 18.69
N ASN A 469 16.13 14.19 19.23
CA ASN A 469 16.40 12.84 18.73
C ASN A 469 15.09 12.01 18.69
N PRO A 470 14.18 12.29 17.73
CA PRO A 470 12.93 11.56 17.65
C PRO A 470 13.15 10.16 17.08
N TYR A 471 12.79 9.10 17.79
CA TYR A 471 12.94 7.74 17.28
C TYR A 471 11.93 7.38 16.16
N TYR A 472 10.88 8.19 15.96
CA TYR A 472 9.83 7.96 14.96
C TYR A 472 9.39 9.28 14.31
N ARG A 473 9.03 9.21 13.02
CA ARG A 473 8.67 10.33 12.15
C ARG A 473 7.24 10.18 11.65
N TYR A 474 6.31 10.77 12.42
CA TYR A 474 4.89 10.83 12.06
C TYR A 474 4.63 11.52 10.70
N ASP A 475 5.51 12.40 10.24
CA ASP A 475 5.42 13.08 8.95
C ASP A 475 5.70 12.18 7.73
N LEU A 476 6.31 11.01 7.94
CA LEU A 476 6.56 10.02 6.90
C LEU A 476 5.44 8.96 6.78
N GLU A 477 4.43 9.05 7.64
CA GLU A 477 3.29 8.13 7.57
C GLU A 477 2.49 8.32 6.27
N PRO A 478 1.95 7.23 5.70
CA PRO A 478 1.24 7.28 4.42
C PRO A 478 -0.06 8.09 4.45
N PHE A 479 -0.61 8.35 5.64
CA PHE A 479 -1.77 9.20 5.85
C PHE A 479 -1.87 9.65 7.30
N ARG A 480 -2.61 10.74 7.53
CA ARG A 480 -2.96 11.23 8.88
C ARG A 480 -4.14 10.46 9.44
N VAL A 481 -4.18 10.29 10.76
CA VAL A 481 -5.31 9.68 11.47
C VAL A 481 -5.99 10.76 12.29
N ARG A 482 -7.32 10.89 12.16
CA ARG A 482 -8.13 11.87 12.90
C ARG A 482 -9.45 11.23 13.31
N ARG A 483 -9.96 11.56 14.49
CA ARG A 483 -11.34 11.24 14.85
C ARG A 483 -12.30 12.11 14.04
N LYS A 484 -13.37 11.50 13.54
CA LYS A 484 -14.47 12.21 12.90
C LYS A 484 -15.36 12.83 13.97
N GLU A 485 -15.62 14.13 13.84
CA GLU A 485 -16.49 14.84 14.77
C GLU A 485 -17.95 14.52 14.49
N PHE A 486 -18.71 14.37 15.55
CA PHE A 486 -20.15 14.17 15.57
C PHE A 486 -20.76 15.27 16.42
N TYR A 487 -21.92 15.74 15.99
CA TYR A 487 -22.61 16.90 16.52
C TYR A 487 -24.04 16.52 16.93
N PRO A 488 -24.65 17.23 17.88
CA PRO A 488 -26.09 17.12 18.15
C PRO A 488 -26.93 17.42 16.89
N LEU A 489 -28.17 16.93 16.85
CA LEU A 489 -29.07 17.20 15.72
C LEU A 489 -29.39 18.68 15.54
N SER A 490 -29.34 19.50 16.60
CA SER A 490 -29.55 20.95 16.50
C SER A 490 -28.49 21.67 15.68
N ASP A 491 -27.31 21.06 15.47
CA ASP A 491 -26.23 21.62 14.66
C ASP A 491 -26.36 21.30 13.15
N VAL A 492 -27.39 20.56 12.71
CA VAL A 492 -27.59 20.24 11.29
C VAL A 492 -27.55 21.47 10.37
N PRO A 493 -28.26 22.59 10.65
CA PRO A 493 -28.18 23.78 9.81
C PRO A 493 -26.75 24.33 9.69
N MET A 494 -26.02 24.40 10.82
CA MET A 494 -24.62 24.85 10.84
C MET A 494 -23.72 23.93 10.00
N LEU A 495 -23.95 22.61 10.06
CA LEU A 495 -23.20 21.64 9.27
C LEU A 495 -23.40 21.83 7.77
N LEU A 496 -24.65 21.97 7.33
CA LEU A 496 -25.01 22.11 5.91
C LEU A 496 -24.55 23.46 5.35
N GLU A 497 -24.83 24.56 6.05
CA GLU A 497 -24.61 25.92 5.52
C GLU A 497 -23.16 26.41 5.67
N LYS A 498 -22.44 25.97 6.71
CA LYS A 498 -21.14 26.55 7.09
C LYS A 498 -20.00 25.55 7.09
N PHE A 499 -20.20 24.36 7.64
CA PHE A 499 -19.12 23.40 7.84
C PHE A 499 -18.77 22.66 6.54
N ILE A 500 -19.75 21.99 5.92
CA ILE A 500 -19.54 21.17 4.71
C ILE A 500 -18.93 21.99 3.56
N PRO A 501 -19.40 23.22 3.25
CA PRO A 501 -18.81 24.04 2.19
C PRO A 501 -17.35 24.44 2.41
N ARG A 502 -16.84 24.34 3.65
CA ARG A 502 -15.46 24.67 4.02
C ARG A 502 -14.54 23.44 4.14
N LEU A 503 -15.06 22.25 3.90
CA LEU A 503 -14.27 21.03 3.94
C LEU A 503 -13.22 21.01 2.81
N SER A 504 -12.04 20.50 3.13
CA SER A 504 -10.95 20.26 2.17
C SER A 504 -11.15 18.97 1.35
N HIS A 505 -12.23 18.24 1.58
CA HIS A 505 -12.58 17.02 0.85
C HIS A 505 -14.08 17.02 0.53
N PRO A 506 -14.51 16.30 -0.52
CA PRO A 506 -15.91 16.24 -0.90
C PRO A 506 -16.78 15.53 0.15
N SER A 507 -18.03 15.96 0.23
CA SER A 507 -19.08 15.41 1.09
C SER A 507 -20.39 15.41 0.32
N ASP A 508 -21.17 14.34 0.42
CA ASP A 508 -22.41 14.14 -0.36
C ASP A 508 -23.69 14.13 0.50
N GLY A 509 -23.58 14.44 1.79
CA GLY A 509 -24.73 14.60 2.68
C GLY A 509 -24.38 14.46 4.16
N LEU A 510 -25.24 13.77 4.90
CA LEU A 510 -25.15 13.58 6.36
C LEU A 510 -25.25 12.11 6.75
N ILE A 511 -24.66 11.76 7.89
CA ILE A 511 -24.82 10.48 8.56
C ILE A 511 -25.41 10.71 9.95
N PHE A 512 -26.41 9.90 10.32
CA PHE A 512 -27.05 9.95 11.62
C PHE A 512 -26.78 8.64 12.36
N GLN A 513 -26.06 8.75 13.47
CA GLN A 513 -25.63 7.64 14.30
C GLN A 513 -26.39 7.67 15.64
N PRO A 514 -27.14 6.63 16.00
CA PRO A 514 -27.80 6.56 17.30
C PRO A 514 -26.78 6.62 18.44
N TRP A 515 -27.13 7.34 19.50
CA TRP A 515 -26.26 7.59 20.66
C TRP A 515 -26.02 6.34 21.52
N ASP A 516 -27.07 5.53 21.74
CA ASP A 516 -27.06 4.39 22.65
C ASP A 516 -26.81 3.04 21.97
N ASP A 517 -26.81 3.01 20.63
CA ASP A 517 -26.81 1.73 19.93
C ASP A 517 -25.46 1.03 20.01
N GLN A 518 -25.54 -0.30 20.10
CA GLN A 518 -24.39 -1.15 19.97
C GLN A 518 -23.81 -1.16 18.55
N TYR A 519 -22.54 -1.56 18.37
CA TYR A 519 -22.03 -1.68 17.00
C TYR A 519 -22.72 -2.84 16.28
N VAL A 520 -23.57 -2.53 15.31
CA VAL A 520 -24.29 -3.54 14.52
C VAL A 520 -23.51 -3.87 13.26
N ALA A 521 -23.03 -5.11 13.16
CA ALA A 521 -22.42 -5.63 11.95
C ALA A 521 -23.42 -5.63 10.77
N ARG A 522 -22.94 -5.24 9.59
CA ARG A 522 -23.74 -5.16 8.36
C ARG A 522 -24.92 -4.17 8.47
N THR A 523 -26.05 -4.45 7.85
CA THR A 523 -27.16 -3.49 7.77
C THR A 523 -27.67 -3.12 9.15
N HIS A 524 -27.54 -1.84 9.49
CA HIS A 524 -28.03 -1.29 10.75
C HIS A 524 -29.20 -0.35 10.45
N LEU A 525 -30.39 -0.72 10.93
CA LEU A 525 -31.63 0.01 10.64
C LEU A 525 -31.69 1.38 11.33
N GLY A 526 -31.01 1.54 12.47
CA GLY A 526 -30.87 2.81 13.19
C GLY A 526 -29.77 3.72 12.62
N LEU A 527 -28.77 3.19 11.92
CA LEU A 527 -27.73 4.02 11.29
C LEU A 527 -28.25 4.57 9.95
N LEU A 528 -28.49 5.89 9.88
CA LEU A 528 -29.14 6.52 8.73
C LEU A 528 -28.13 7.32 7.91
N LYS A 529 -28.33 7.36 6.59
CA LYS A 529 -27.64 8.28 5.68
C LYS A 529 -28.63 9.14 4.95
N TRP A 530 -28.33 10.43 4.85
CA TRP A 530 -29.02 11.35 3.98
C TRP A 530 -28.04 11.88 2.93
N LYS A 531 -28.53 12.10 1.72
CA LYS A 531 -27.78 12.68 0.63
C LYS A 531 -28.57 13.84 0.07
N TYR A 532 -27.87 14.85 -0.43
CA TYR A 532 -28.51 15.90 -1.21
C TYR A 532 -29.32 15.28 -2.35
N PRO A 533 -30.57 15.73 -2.60
CA PRO A 533 -31.41 15.16 -3.66
C PRO A 533 -30.70 15.08 -5.02
N GLN A 534 -29.95 16.11 -5.38
CA GLN A 534 -29.15 16.22 -6.61
C GLN A 534 -27.94 15.25 -6.67
N MET A 535 -27.51 14.72 -5.53
CA MET A 535 -26.39 13.77 -5.41
C MET A 535 -26.87 12.31 -5.38
N ASN A 536 -28.17 12.06 -5.47
CA ASN A 536 -28.71 10.72 -5.70
C ASN A 536 -28.53 10.34 -7.17
N SER A 537 -27.61 9.42 -7.42
CA SER A 537 -27.23 8.98 -8.75
C SER A 537 -27.42 7.48 -8.96
N VAL A 538 -27.53 7.09 -10.23
CA VAL A 538 -27.55 5.70 -10.69
C VAL A 538 -26.53 5.55 -11.81
N ASP A 539 -25.76 4.47 -11.76
CA ASP A 539 -24.85 4.11 -12.86
C ASP A 539 -25.61 3.28 -13.90
N PHE A 540 -25.81 3.84 -15.09
CA PHE A 540 -26.46 3.20 -16.23
C PHE A 540 -25.43 2.78 -17.28
N LEU A 541 -25.72 1.73 -18.03
CA LEU A 541 -25.05 1.46 -19.29
C LEU A 541 -25.74 2.29 -20.37
N LEU A 542 -24.98 3.15 -21.05
CA LEU A 542 -25.50 3.94 -22.17
C LEU A 542 -25.37 3.15 -23.46
N GLU A 543 -26.47 3.01 -24.20
CA GLU A 543 -26.46 2.56 -25.59
C GLU A 543 -27.05 3.64 -26.47
N VAL A 544 -26.49 3.84 -27.66
CA VAL A 544 -27.04 4.78 -28.65
C VAL A 544 -27.64 3.98 -29.79
N GLY A 545 -28.95 4.10 -29.98
CA GLY A 545 -29.66 3.42 -31.06
C GLY A 545 -29.45 4.09 -32.43
N ASN A 546 -29.96 3.46 -33.49
CA ASN A 546 -29.77 3.88 -34.89
C ASN A 546 -30.20 5.32 -35.22
N ASN A 547 -31.04 5.94 -34.38
CA ASN A 547 -31.51 7.32 -34.56
C ASN A 547 -30.74 8.33 -33.69
N ASN A 548 -29.52 7.99 -33.26
CA ASN A 548 -28.72 8.75 -32.27
C ASN A 548 -29.46 8.98 -30.95
N ARG A 549 -30.43 8.12 -30.62
CA ARG A 549 -31.21 8.23 -29.38
C ARG A 549 -30.47 7.52 -28.24
N PRO A 550 -30.16 8.21 -27.14
CA PRO A 550 -29.55 7.59 -25.97
C PRO A 550 -30.58 6.71 -25.24
N MET A 551 -30.14 5.51 -24.85
CA MET A 551 -30.90 4.48 -24.16
C MET A 551 -30.17 4.07 -22.89
N LEU A 552 -30.86 4.09 -21.75
CA LEU A 552 -30.29 3.71 -20.46
C LEU A 552 -30.61 2.24 -20.16
N CYS A 553 -29.59 1.46 -19.83
CA CYS A 553 -29.73 0.05 -19.46
C CYS A 553 -29.25 -0.20 -18.02
N LEU A 554 -29.91 -1.13 -17.34
CA LEU A 554 -29.52 -1.66 -16.03
C LEU A 554 -29.38 -3.18 -16.10
N TYR A 555 -28.82 -3.78 -15.05
CA TYR A 555 -28.84 -5.23 -14.89
C TYR A 555 -30.00 -5.66 -14.00
N ASN A 556 -30.62 -6.79 -14.34
CA ASN A 556 -31.59 -7.45 -13.50
C ASN A 556 -31.24 -8.94 -13.45
N ARG A 557 -30.68 -9.37 -12.31
CA ARG A 557 -30.21 -10.75 -12.11
C ARG A 557 -29.19 -11.16 -13.19
N GLY A 558 -28.25 -10.27 -13.49
CA GLY A 558 -27.20 -10.47 -14.49
C GLY A 558 -27.64 -10.37 -15.96
N ARG A 559 -28.90 -10.04 -16.25
CA ARG A 559 -29.36 -9.75 -17.62
C ARG A 559 -29.47 -8.25 -17.84
N LYS A 560 -28.97 -7.77 -18.98
CA LYS A 560 -29.17 -6.38 -19.42
C LYS A 560 -30.65 -6.14 -19.71
N GLU A 561 -31.21 -5.12 -19.10
CA GLU A 561 -32.60 -4.68 -19.26
C GLU A 561 -32.62 -3.19 -19.65
N LEU A 562 -33.37 -2.89 -20.71
CA LEU A 562 -33.56 -1.52 -21.20
C LEU A 562 -34.58 -0.80 -20.32
N MET A 563 -34.25 0.41 -19.88
CA MET A 563 -35.16 1.26 -19.11
C MET A 563 -36.06 2.05 -20.07
N ASP A 564 -37.15 1.42 -20.51
CA ASP A 564 -38.09 2.05 -21.45
C ASP A 564 -38.76 3.30 -20.84
N GLY A 565 -39.00 4.30 -21.69
CA GLY A 565 -39.59 5.59 -21.31
C GLY A 565 -38.65 6.55 -20.57
N MET A 566 -37.43 6.13 -20.22
CA MET A 566 -36.48 6.98 -19.49
C MET A 566 -35.65 7.84 -20.45
N ARG A 567 -35.60 9.14 -20.19
CA ARG A 567 -34.79 10.09 -20.96
C ARG A 567 -33.55 10.49 -20.16
N VAL A 568 -32.45 10.70 -20.88
CA VAL A 568 -31.21 11.28 -20.36
C VAL A 568 -30.88 12.57 -21.11
N ALA A 569 -30.46 13.59 -20.38
CA ALA A 569 -30.00 14.87 -20.90
C ALA A 569 -28.49 15.04 -20.65
N PHE A 570 -27.80 15.55 -21.66
CA PHE A 570 -26.39 15.92 -21.60
C PHE A 570 -26.32 17.44 -21.66
N ARG A 571 -26.00 18.08 -20.53
CA ARG A 571 -26.03 19.54 -20.40
C ARG A 571 -24.75 20.21 -20.89
N ASP A 572 -23.64 19.49 -20.85
CA ASP A 572 -22.36 19.96 -21.36
C ASP A 572 -22.31 19.73 -22.88
N PRO A 573 -22.25 20.79 -23.70
CA PRO A 573 -22.21 20.68 -25.15
C PRO A 573 -20.93 20.00 -25.68
N SER A 574 -19.87 19.92 -24.87
CA SER A 574 -18.61 19.27 -25.25
C SER A 574 -18.67 17.75 -25.20
N VAL A 575 -19.71 17.18 -24.58
CA VAL A 575 -19.85 15.74 -24.41
C VAL A 575 -20.30 15.08 -25.71
N ASP A 576 -19.40 14.29 -26.31
CA ASP A 576 -19.75 13.42 -27.43
C ASP A 576 -20.48 12.16 -26.95
N ILE A 577 -21.80 12.16 -27.11
CA ILE A 577 -22.71 11.07 -26.72
C ILE A 577 -22.35 9.76 -27.43
N LEU A 578 -21.90 9.81 -28.69
CA LEU A 578 -21.56 8.59 -29.45
C LEU A 578 -20.33 7.90 -28.84
N SER A 579 -19.35 8.69 -28.38
CA SER A 579 -18.16 8.16 -27.67
C SER A 579 -18.48 7.49 -26.32
N LEU A 580 -19.67 7.75 -25.76
CA LEU A 580 -20.14 7.17 -24.51
C LEU A 580 -20.96 5.88 -24.71
N SER A 581 -21.33 5.54 -25.94
CA SER A 581 -22.05 4.31 -26.24
C SER A 581 -21.25 3.07 -25.80
N GLY A 582 -21.90 2.15 -25.09
CA GLY A 582 -21.27 0.97 -24.50
C GLY A 582 -20.53 1.22 -23.19
N LYS A 583 -20.50 2.46 -22.69
CA LYS A 583 -19.83 2.82 -21.43
C LYS A 583 -20.83 2.99 -20.28
N ILE A 584 -20.33 2.84 -19.05
CA ILE A 584 -21.09 3.13 -17.84
C ILE A 584 -21.04 4.65 -17.58
N ILE A 585 -22.21 5.24 -17.40
CA ILE A 585 -22.39 6.65 -17.08
C ILE A 585 -23.13 6.79 -15.75
N GLU A 586 -22.73 7.76 -14.94
CA GLU A 586 -23.43 8.13 -13.72
C GLU A 586 -24.41 9.26 -14.05
N CYS A 587 -25.67 9.10 -13.64
CA CYS A 587 -26.71 10.10 -13.85
C CYS A 587 -27.44 10.42 -12.55
N SER A 588 -27.78 11.69 -12.35
CA SER A 588 -28.71 12.14 -11.30
C SER A 588 -30.07 12.46 -11.88
N TRP A 589 -31.10 12.53 -11.03
CA TRP A 589 -32.46 12.83 -11.47
C TRP A 589 -32.76 14.32 -11.35
N ASP A 590 -33.26 14.93 -12.43
CA ASP A 590 -33.84 16.27 -12.37
C ASP A 590 -35.38 16.19 -12.30
N PRO A 591 -35.99 16.56 -11.15
CA PRO A 591 -37.43 16.51 -10.99
C PRO A 591 -38.19 17.58 -11.80
N LYS A 592 -37.54 18.68 -12.22
CA LYS A 592 -38.18 19.77 -12.97
C LYS A 592 -38.46 19.36 -14.41
N GLU A 593 -37.46 18.77 -15.06
CA GLU A 593 -37.54 18.31 -16.46
C GLU A 593 -38.01 16.85 -16.58
N ASN A 594 -38.11 16.14 -15.46
CA ASN A 594 -38.45 14.71 -15.41
C ASN A 594 -37.49 13.87 -16.29
N VAL A 595 -36.19 14.14 -16.16
CA VAL A 595 -35.12 13.47 -16.92
C VAL A 595 -33.93 13.10 -16.03
N TRP A 596 -33.20 12.06 -16.43
CA TRP A 596 -31.86 11.80 -15.91
C TRP A 596 -30.87 12.77 -16.53
N VAL A 597 -29.93 13.29 -15.75
CA VAL A 597 -28.89 14.21 -16.21
C VAL A 597 -27.54 13.50 -16.10
N PHE A 598 -26.80 13.48 -17.20
CA PHE A 598 -25.44 12.94 -17.22
C PHE A 598 -24.53 13.73 -16.26
N MET A 599 -23.84 13.02 -15.37
CA MET A 599 -22.85 13.60 -14.47
C MET A 599 -21.44 13.33 -14.97
N ARG A 600 -21.08 12.05 -15.15
CA ARG A 600 -19.73 11.63 -15.56
C ARG A 600 -19.71 10.22 -16.15
N MET A 601 -18.62 9.89 -16.84
CA MET A 601 -18.27 8.52 -17.21
C MET A 601 -17.69 7.77 -16.00
N ARG A 602 -17.94 6.46 -15.92
CA ARG A 602 -17.45 5.56 -14.86
C ARG A 602 -16.54 4.47 -15.42
N PRO A 603 -15.30 4.79 -15.83
CA PRO A 603 -14.37 3.80 -16.36
C PRO A 603 -13.94 2.77 -15.31
N ASP A 604 -14.11 3.09 -14.02
CA ASP A 604 -13.90 2.20 -12.87
C ASP A 604 -14.90 1.04 -12.81
N LYS A 605 -16.02 1.12 -13.53
CA LYS A 605 -17.09 0.12 -13.48
C LYS A 605 -17.18 -0.68 -14.76
N SER A 606 -17.16 -2.00 -14.60
CA SER A 606 -17.41 -2.96 -15.69
C SER A 606 -18.89 -3.27 -15.91
N THR A 607 -19.77 -2.96 -14.95
CA THR A 607 -21.21 -3.26 -15.01
C THR A 607 -22.05 -2.08 -14.49
N PRO A 608 -23.25 -1.85 -15.04
CA PRO A 608 -24.19 -0.87 -14.50
C PRO A 608 -24.74 -1.32 -13.15
N ASN A 609 -25.54 -0.47 -12.51
CA ASN A 609 -26.25 -0.86 -11.30
C ASN A 609 -27.30 -1.95 -11.58
N GLU A 610 -27.56 -2.77 -10.56
CA GLU A 610 -28.71 -3.69 -10.54
C GLU A 610 -30.02 -2.91 -10.38
N PHE A 611 -31.10 -3.43 -10.95
CA PHE A 611 -32.44 -2.83 -10.89
C PHE A 611 -32.94 -2.68 -9.44
N SER A 612 -32.48 -3.55 -8.54
CA SER A 612 -32.74 -3.43 -7.11
C SER A 612 -32.10 -2.19 -6.47
N THR A 613 -30.90 -1.78 -6.94
CA THR A 613 -30.22 -0.54 -6.52
C THR A 613 -30.96 0.66 -7.08
N TYR A 614 -31.31 0.64 -8.37
CA TYR A 614 -32.14 1.68 -8.99
C TYR A 614 -33.44 1.92 -8.23
N LYS A 615 -34.18 0.86 -7.85
CA LYS A 615 -35.41 0.99 -7.06
C LYS A 615 -35.20 1.68 -5.72
N LYS A 616 -34.07 1.43 -5.06
CA LYS A 616 -33.72 2.09 -3.78
C LYS A 616 -33.41 3.57 -3.98
N VAL A 617 -32.64 3.91 -5.02
CA VAL A 617 -32.31 5.30 -5.35
C VAL A 617 -33.57 6.05 -5.78
N LYS A 618 -34.39 5.47 -6.65
CA LYS A 618 -35.67 6.06 -7.07
C LYS A 618 -36.59 6.33 -5.89
N ARG A 619 -36.73 5.38 -4.96
CA ARG A 619 -37.51 5.59 -3.73
C ARG A 619 -36.94 6.74 -2.90
N SER A 620 -35.61 6.83 -2.77
CA SER A 620 -34.98 7.94 -2.05
C SER A 620 -35.25 9.30 -2.68
N ILE A 621 -35.32 9.36 -4.02
CA ILE A 621 -35.68 10.55 -4.78
C ILE A 621 -37.17 10.88 -4.60
N GLU A 622 -38.05 9.87 -4.65
CA GLU A 622 -39.50 10.02 -4.46
C GLU A 622 -39.86 10.44 -3.04
N ASP A 623 -39.18 9.91 -2.02
CA ASP A 623 -39.36 10.30 -0.61
C ASP A 623 -38.97 11.77 -0.36
N ASN A 624 -38.09 12.32 -1.23
CA ASN A 624 -37.63 13.72 -1.28
C ASN A 624 -37.50 14.35 0.11
N VAL A 625 -36.66 13.76 0.95
CA VAL A 625 -36.30 14.35 2.25
C VAL A 625 -35.33 15.50 1.96
N THR A 626 -35.79 16.74 2.15
CA THR A 626 -35.03 17.94 1.82
C THR A 626 -34.05 18.31 2.93
N GLU A 627 -33.26 19.35 2.68
CA GLU A 627 -32.41 19.97 3.71
C GLU A 627 -33.27 20.47 4.88
N GLU A 628 -34.38 21.16 4.59
CA GLU A 628 -35.28 21.69 5.63
C GLU A 628 -35.89 20.57 6.49
N ASP A 629 -36.21 19.41 5.90
CA ASP A 629 -36.71 18.27 6.66
C ASP A 629 -35.66 17.72 7.65
N ALA A 630 -34.39 17.68 7.21
CA ALA A 630 -33.28 17.25 8.05
C ALA A 630 -33.02 18.25 9.18
N GLU A 631 -33.12 19.55 8.90
CA GLU A 631 -32.96 20.63 9.88
C GLU A 631 -34.08 20.64 10.92
N GLN A 632 -35.34 20.47 10.51
CA GLN A 632 -36.50 20.48 11.41
C GLN A 632 -36.46 19.37 12.46
N CYS A 633 -35.75 18.27 12.20
CA CYS A 633 -35.54 17.21 13.18
C CYS A 633 -34.65 17.65 14.36
N GLY A 634 -33.76 18.63 14.17
CA GLY A 634 -32.88 19.14 15.22
C GLY A 634 -33.59 19.96 16.29
N TRP A 635 -34.63 20.72 15.91
CA TRP A 635 -35.31 21.67 16.79
C TRP A 635 -36.36 21.04 17.71
N GLN A 636 -36.90 19.86 17.36
CA GLN A 636 -37.99 19.25 18.13
C GLN A 636 -37.51 18.48 19.37
N ASN A 637 -36.23 18.09 19.44
CA ASN A 637 -35.67 17.34 20.58
C ASN A 637 -35.27 18.24 21.77
N GLU A 638 -35.12 19.55 21.60
CA GLU A 638 -34.75 20.46 22.71
C GLU A 638 -35.96 20.90 23.56
N GLY A 639 -37.20 20.71 23.08
CA GLY A 639 -38.41 21.00 23.85
C GLY A 639 -38.65 20.05 25.04
N GLY A 640 -37.90 18.95 25.12
CA GLY A 640 -37.95 17.95 26.18
C GLY A 640 -36.67 17.96 27.03
N THR A 641 -36.66 18.78 28.08
CA THR A 641 -35.73 18.69 29.23
C THR A 641 -34.23 18.74 28.92
N MET A 642 -33.74 19.92 28.50
CA MET A 642 -32.31 20.28 28.49
C MET A 642 -31.67 20.37 29.90
N SER A 643 -32.44 20.31 30.99
CA SER A 643 -31.93 20.68 32.33
C SER A 643 -31.32 19.54 33.17
N GLN A 644 -31.26 18.29 32.68
CA GLN A 644 -30.80 17.15 33.51
C GLN A 644 -29.51 16.46 33.05
N LEU A 645 -29.00 16.72 31.83
CA LEU A 645 -27.82 16.02 31.29
C LEU A 645 -26.55 16.87 31.23
N ASP A 646 -26.64 18.20 31.28
CA ASP A 646 -25.45 19.06 31.34
C ASP A 646 -24.62 18.83 32.63
N ALA A 647 -25.26 18.34 33.69
CA ALA A 647 -24.56 17.92 34.91
C ALA A 647 -23.76 16.61 34.75
N ALA A 648 -24.04 15.80 33.73
CA ALA A 648 -23.35 14.53 33.46
C ALA A 648 -22.29 14.63 32.35
N ALA A 649 -22.32 15.69 31.54
CA ALA A 649 -21.48 15.82 30.34
C ALA A 649 -20.11 16.48 30.57
N GLY A 650 -19.88 17.18 31.69
CA GLY A 650 -18.55 17.71 32.05
C GLY A 650 -17.88 18.53 30.94
N ILE A 651 -18.67 19.30 30.18
CA ILE A 651 -18.17 20.23 29.18
C ILE A 651 -17.95 21.56 29.90
N GLU A 652 -16.75 21.79 30.43
CA GLU A 652 -16.30 23.14 30.71
C GLU A 652 -15.95 23.81 29.37
N THR A 653 -16.55 24.98 29.15
CA THR A 653 -16.39 25.91 28.03
C THR A 653 -14.95 26.32 27.77
#